data_AF-A0A7D3Y537-F1
#
_entry.id   AF-A0A7D3Y537-F1
#
_cell.length_a   1.000
_cell.length_b   1.000
_cell.length_c   1.000
_cell.angle_alpha   90.00
_cell.angle_beta   90.00
_cell.angle_gamma   90.00
#
_symmetry.space_group_name_H-M   'P 1'
#
loop_
_entity.id
_entity.type
_entity.pdbx_description
1 polymer ?
#
loop_
_entity_poly.entity_id
_entity_poly.type
_entity_poly.pdbx_seq_one_letter_code
_entity_poly.pdbx_strand_id
1 'polypeptide(L)'
;MGSKHQLHLFAFDVTNPPTPKHPVYGFMMPSSWRKMVSPWVTEGDYKKEMLLKKLRYDLMQLYPGLLYTRFDEPAIHGHTPTIIADQPIPVDVLARHFTRHFHMQQKSGSFDASDADWVPIPWSSIEHPDDEVYHWLPAYLSRHFADQSSPFQRMIYQSSTKQQVLDRELRFYPVFLNGQYGCMTEPYEGFSYAIYFSVQTRANQPGRKFLHVHPQVHRYVSNPVNNIKSLRSKRNGTVFVRLAPKEGTVPFVPLAIKKSSKPEVIAEWKEKGTLEYLNHFLSEPLELKSLLENPSRYQNPEEKICALLLYNPTFYSSFFNGNVAAGGMGLSERKQVFNLVKEVFPELEPLDPLQTVKSPRIGYDEFPMTIPHPKIRYLTINCHISKSVFSELIAEINKMPKGFTKQRDHVYRLCANGPETVVELKHCPESGVVQEVNPDYPHQTIRRMKSILSENGQAQGALIEIEHKETWAKNPKADPKQALRVAFAECGQLTQFLHGQMNKEKEKDFQFRVKNAFFDLLSDFGIFTHNLIKGRTLEETWLFVTAIRPNGLKEGRVVYARYDGQHYLLRMEGDDGEWRTLPDFITEAGGLKQGRMAKQLSKNKQPEIEQTLLQVLQESEEDLTTVIERKPFHQLYPSVQDKQMTDGDWYLKRPDLRMQRDRLRFIRLTKDSYVPGYHNDVPGKDYSFTAGLFLSSDRTYYSLGGKPDTHQLAARFTKATNPKKPLPQPNLMEFLPVGHWETGEAEKTVQQLHLWRRANLGYKHHTNDPSPLHRLNTVEKYIEAFLEVDQPGPDK
;
A
#
# COMPACT_ATOMS: atom_id res chain seq x y z
N MET A 1 21.98 -34.08 2.91
CA MET A 1 20.57 -33.63 2.77
C MET A 1 20.55 -32.57 1.69
N GLY A 2 19.83 -32.76 0.58
CA GLY A 2 19.74 -31.73 -0.47
C GLY A 2 19.07 -30.47 0.08
N SER A 3 19.55 -29.29 -0.31
CA SER A 3 18.92 -28.02 0.09
C SER A 3 17.46 -28.04 -0.36
N LYS A 4 16.55 -27.64 0.54
CA LYS A 4 15.12 -27.47 0.25
C LYS A 4 14.89 -26.01 -0.13
N HIS A 5 13.84 -25.73 -0.90
CA HIS A 5 13.37 -24.36 -1.15
C HIS A 5 13.08 -23.68 0.20
N GLN A 6 13.65 -22.50 0.44
CA GLN A 6 13.46 -21.75 1.67
C GLN A 6 13.18 -20.28 1.38
N LEU A 7 12.44 -19.62 2.27
CA LEU A 7 12.22 -18.18 2.24
C LEU A 7 12.90 -17.57 3.46
N HIS A 8 13.72 -16.55 3.27
CA HIS A 8 14.36 -15.80 4.34
C HIS A 8 13.69 -14.44 4.46
N LEU A 9 13.18 -14.11 5.63
CA LEU A 9 12.65 -12.78 5.90
C LEU A 9 13.79 -11.81 6.22
N PHE A 10 13.67 -10.57 5.78
CA PHE A 10 14.58 -9.48 6.13
C PHE A 10 14.15 -8.89 7.47
N ALA A 11 14.33 -9.70 8.52
CA ALA A 11 13.99 -9.35 9.87
C ALA A 11 14.96 -9.96 10.88
N PHE A 12 15.12 -9.29 12.00
CA PHE A 12 15.93 -9.71 13.14
C PHE A 12 15.07 -9.75 14.40
N ASP A 13 15.37 -10.67 15.32
CA ASP A 13 14.84 -10.58 16.68
C ASP A 13 15.62 -9.49 17.44
N VAL A 14 14.89 -8.53 17.99
CA VAL A 14 15.44 -7.42 18.79
C VAL A 14 14.74 -7.31 20.14
N THR A 15 14.17 -8.41 20.63
CA THR A 15 13.56 -8.48 21.97
C THR A 15 14.55 -8.07 23.06
N ASN A 16 15.82 -8.40 22.85
CA ASN A 16 16.94 -7.86 23.62
C ASN A 16 17.79 -7.03 22.65
N PRO A 17 17.51 -5.72 22.50
CA PRO A 17 18.23 -4.90 21.54
C PRO A 17 19.71 -4.79 21.94
N PRO A 18 20.63 -4.66 20.97
CA PRO A 18 22.04 -4.59 21.28
C PRO A 18 22.38 -3.31 22.05
N THR A 19 23.29 -3.43 23.00
CA THR A 19 23.81 -2.28 23.74
C THR A 19 24.48 -1.30 22.79
N PRO A 20 24.08 -0.02 22.79
CA PRO A 20 24.72 1.00 21.96
C PRO A 20 26.23 1.04 22.21
N LYS A 21 27.03 0.99 21.13
CA LYS A 21 28.50 1.13 21.21
C LYS A 21 28.93 2.53 21.66
N HIS A 22 28.08 3.52 21.43
CA HIS A 22 28.27 4.91 21.84
C HIS A 22 27.17 5.31 22.83
N PRO A 23 27.47 6.19 23.80
CA PRO A 23 26.47 6.68 24.73
C PRO A 23 25.29 7.31 24.00
N VAL A 24 24.09 7.02 24.46
CA VAL A 24 22.88 7.73 24.06
C VAL A 24 22.57 8.76 25.13
N TYR A 25 22.17 9.96 24.73
CA TYR A 25 21.91 11.09 25.60
C TYR A 25 20.43 11.47 25.56
N GLY A 26 19.90 11.82 26.72
CA GLY A 26 18.56 12.34 26.92
C GLY A 26 18.59 13.81 27.33
N PHE A 27 17.81 14.64 26.65
CA PHE A 27 17.56 16.02 27.05
C PHE A 27 16.31 16.07 27.92
N MET A 28 16.50 16.36 29.21
CA MET A 28 15.41 16.52 30.17
C MET A 28 14.86 17.94 30.09
N MET A 29 13.53 18.11 30.12
CA MET A 29 12.93 19.45 30.04
C MET A 29 13.37 20.32 31.24
N PRO A 30 14.11 21.42 31.03
CA PRO A 30 14.60 22.29 32.11
C PRO A 30 13.47 22.92 32.90
N SER A 31 13.70 23.22 34.18
CA SER A 31 12.68 23.85 35.05
C SER A 31 12.23 25.21 34.53
N SER A 32 13.18 26.00 34.00
CA SER A 32 12.91 27.28 33.35
C SER A 32 11.97 27.11 32.14
N TRP A 33 12.22 26.12 31.29
CA TRP A 33 11.43 25.85 30.08
C TRP A 33 10.05 25.29 30.43
N ARG A 34 9.98 24.43 31.46
CA ARG A 34 8.71 23.91 32.01
C ARG A 34 7.75 25.03 32.35
N LYS A 35 8.22 26.07 33.03
CA LYS A 35 7.40 27.25 33.39
C LYS A 35 6.90 28.03 32.17
N MET A 36 7.60 27.97 31.04
CA MET A 36 7.19 28.63 29.80
C MET A 36 6.18 27.82 28.99
N VAL A 37 6.31 26.49 29.02
CA VAL A 37 5.40 25.57 28.33
C VAL A 37 4.11 25.36 29.14
N SER A 38 4.19 25.32 30.47
CA SER A 38 3.10 25.00 31.41
C SER A 38 1.83 25.88 31.34
N PRO A 39 1.89 27.20 31.12
CA PRO A 39 0.69 28.06 31.03
C PRO A 39 -0.26 27.69 29.88
N TRP A 40 0.19 26.87 28.94
CA TRP A 40 -0.56 26.46 27.76
C TRP A 40 -1.11 25.03 27.85
N VAL A 41 -1.13 24.47 29.07
CA VAL A 41 -1.32 23.03 29.37
C VAL A 41 -2.76 22.68 29.81
N THR A 42 -3.65 23.65 30.03
CA THR A 42 -4.96 23.40 30.64
C THR A 42 -6.10 23.23 29.63
N GLU A 43 -6.29 21.98 29.17
CA GLU A 43 -7.58 21.27 28.96
C GLU A 43 -7.31 19.96 28.19
N GLY A 44 -7.17 18.85 28.92
CA GLY A 44 -7.03 17.48 28.39
C GLY A 44 -5.68 17.12 27.74
N ASP A 45 -5.45 15.82 27.56
CA ASP A 45 -4.18 15.24 27.07
C ASP A 45 -3.81 15.69 25.63
N TYR A 46 -4.80 16.11 24.84
CA TYR A 46 -4.64 16.37 23.40
C TYR A 46 -4.15 17.79 23.04
N LYS A 47 -4.26 18.78 23.94
CA LYS A 47 -3.81 20.17 23.63
C LYS A 47 -2.29 20.33 23.65
N LYS A 48 -1.57 19.55 24.47
CA LYS A 48 -0.11 19.64 24.71
C LYS A 48 0.71 19.22 23.48
N GLU A 49 0.40 18.03 22.92
CA GLU A 49 1.10 17.47 21.77
C GLU A 49 0.97 18.37 20.53
N MET A 50 -0.20 18.97 20.31
CA MET A 50 -0.44 19.83 19.14
C MET A 50 0.42 21.09 19.11
N LEU A 51 0.77 21.67 20.28
CA LEU A 51 1.60 22.88 20.33
C LEU A 51 3.04 22.59 19.85
N LEU A 52 3.64 21.48 20.27
CA LEU A 52 5.05 21.14 20.00
C LEU A 52 5.23 20.17 18.83
N LYS A 53 4.15 19.64 18.25
CA LYS A 53 4.19 18.71 17.11
C LYS A 53 5.01 19.22 15.94
N LYS A 54 4.90 20.51 15.62
CA LYS A 54 5.67 21.12 14.53
C LYS A 54 7.16 21.23 14.88
N LEU A 55 7.49 21.64 16.11
CA LEU A 55 8.88 21.68 16.57
C LEU A 55 9.53 20.29 16.52
N ARG A 56 8.81 19.25 16.97
CA ARG A 56 9.23 17.85 16.81
C ARG A 56 9.59 17.54 15.36
N TYR A 57 8.70 17.85 14.44
CA TYR A 57 8.91 17.58 13.02
C TYR A 57 10.10 18.36 12.46
N ASP A 58 10.22 19.65 12.77
CA ASP A 58 11.32 20.52 12.33
C ASP A 58 12.67 20.01 12.85
N LEU A 59 12.76 19.61 14.13
CA LEU A 59 13.97 19.04 14.73
C LEU A 59 14.35 17.70 14.09
N MET A 60 13.40 16.77 13.95
CA MET A 60 13.66 15.47 13.30
C MET A 60 14.07 15.61 11.83
N GLN A 61 13.55 16.63 11.12
CA GLN A 61 13.94 16.94 9.75
C GLN A 61 15.36 17.51 9.66
N LEU A 62 15.70 18.49 10.52
CA LEU A 62 16.99 19.19 10.51
C LEU A 62 18.13 18.36 11.06
N TYR A 63 17.82 17.52 12.04
CA TYR A 63 18.77 16.63 12.68
C TYR A 63 18.28 15.18 12.55
N PRO A 64 18.36 14.55 11.37
CA PRO A 64 18.06 13.12 11.19
C PRO A 64 18.86 12.17 12.10
N GLY A 65 19.95 12.67 12.72
CA GLY A 65 20.68 11.97 13.79
C GLY A 65 20.01 12.03 15.17
N LEU A 66 18.93 12.80 15.35
CA LEU A 66 18.09 12.70 16.54
C LEU A 66 17.33 11.38 16.51
N LEU A 67 17.49 10.60 17.58
CA LEU A 67 16.90 9.28 17.70
C LEU A 67 15.40 9.37 17.99
N TYR A 68 15.00 10.35 18.80
CA TYR A 68 13.61 10.49 19.23
C TYR A 68 13.28 11.88 19.75
N THR A 69 12.00 12.22 19.71
CA THR A 69 11.43 13.38 20.40
C THR A 69 10.07 13.02 20.97
N ARG A 70 9.82 13.39 22.22
CA ARG A 70 8.56 13.18 22.94
C ARG A 70 8.20 14.43 23.73
N PHE A 71 6.94 14.84 23.61
CA PHE A 71 6.39 16.02 24.27
C PHE A 71 5.05 15.69 24.93
N ASP A 72 4.94 14.47 25.47
CA ASP A 72 3.84 14.09 26.34
C ASP A 72 4.07 14.64 27.76
N GLU A 73 3.12 14.38 28.64
CA GLU A 73 3.11 14.92 30.00
C GLU A 73 4.34 14.48 30.83
N PRO A 74 4.72 13.18 30.88
CA PRO A 74 5.94 12.77 31.55
C PRO A 74 7.20 13.49 31.04
N ALA A 75 7.35 13.63 29.73
CA ALA A 75 8.52 14.26 29.14
C ALA A 75 8.57 15.76 29.46
N ILE A 76 7.44 16.47 29.31
CA ILE A 76 7.37 17.91 29.63
C ILE A 76 7.63 18.16 31.10
N HIS A 77 7.13 17.34 32.02
CA HIS A 77 7.41 17.52 33.45
C HIS A 77 8.81 17.06 33.87
N GLY A 78 9.63 16.56 32.95
CA GLY A 78 11.01 16.14 33.23
C GLY A 78 11.09 14.78 33.94
N HIS A 79 10.07 13.93 33.82
CA HIS A 79 10.11 12.56 34.29
C HIS A 79 10.79 11.62 33.29
N THR A 80 10.69 11.92 32.00
CA THR A 80 11.37 11.20 30.91
C THR A 80 12.08 12.18 29.97
N PRO A 81 13.06 11.72 29.18
CA PRO A 81 13.72 12.57 28.19
C PRO A 81 12.75 13.08 27.11
N THR A 82 12.84 14.37 26.79
CA THR A 82 12.04 14.99 25.71
C THR A 82 12.68 14.82 24.34
N ILE A 83 14.01 14.77 24.30
CA ILE A 83 14.78 14.53 23.08
C ILE A 83 15.81 13.47 23.41
N ILE A 84 15.98 12.51 22.51
CA ILE A 84 16.99 11.46 22.61
C ILE A 84 17.90 11.57 21.40
N ALA A 85 19.20 11.58 21.63
CA ALA A 85 20.22 11.71 20.59
C ALA A 85 21.45 10.90 20.96
N ASP A 86 22.13 10.29 19.99
CA ASP A 86 23.48 9.75 20.15
C ASP A 86 24.56 10.84 20.02
N GLN A 87 24.21 12.00 19.42
CA GLN A 87 25.01 13.21 19.45
C GLN A 87 24.17 14.40 19.95
N PRO A 88 24.47 14.90 21.16
CA PRO A 88 23.80 16.08 21.72
C PRO A 88 23.82 17.27 20.76
N ILE A 89 22.65 17.91 20.60
CA ILE A 89 22.59 19.22 19.95
C ILE A 89 23.03 20.26 20.97
N PRO A 90 23.91 21.22 20.63
CA PRO A 90 24.27 22.29 21.53
C PRO A 90 23.02 22.97 22.12
N VAL A 91 23.01 23.13 23.45
CA VAL A 91 21.80 23.54 24.18
C VAL A 91 21.33 24.94 23.76
N ASP A 92 22.25 25.84 23.42
CA ASP A 92 21.95 27.16 22.87
C ASP A 92 21.24 27.08 21.50
N VAL A 93 21.57 26.08 20.68
CA VAL A 93 20.91 25.81 19.41
C VAL A 93 19.50 25.29 19.65
N LEU A 94 19.31 24.38 20.60
CA LEU A 94 17.97 23.91 21.00
C LEU A 94 17.12 25.06 21.53
N ALA A 95 17.65 25.89 22.42
CA ALA A 95 16.93 27.03 23.00
C ALA A 95 16.47 28.02 21.91
N ARG A 96 17.30 28.23 20.88
CA ARG A 96 16.93 29.02 19.70
C ARG A 96 15.79 28.39 18.90
N HIS A 97 15.78 27.07 18.71
CA HIS A 97 14.67 26.38 18.04
C HIS A 97 13.35 26.51 18.81
N PHE A 98 13.38 26.32 20.13
CA PHE A 98 12.20 26.50 20.99
C PHE A 98 11.68 27.94 20.96
N THR A 99 12.58 28.93 21.12
CA THR A 99 12.25 30.36 21.05
C THR A 99 11.62 30.72 19.70
N ARG A 100 12.24 30.29 18.60
CA ARG A 100 11.74 30.51 17.25
C ARG A 100 10.34 29.90 17.06
N HIS A 101 10.14 28.67 17.53
CA HIS A 101 8.85 28.00 17.43
C HIS A 101 7.76 28.75 18.20
N PHE A 102 8.04 29.22 19.41
CA PHE A 102 7.08 30.02 20.19
C PHE A 102 6.76 31.36 19.52
N HIS A 103 7.77 32.06 19.00
CA HIS A 103 7.56 33.29 18.23
C HIS A 103 6.68 33.05 16.98
N MET A 104 6.88 31.94 16.25
CA MET A 104 6.03 31.58 15.10
C MET A 104 4.57 31.30 15.49
N GLN A 105 4.31 30.92 16.75
CA GLN A 105 2.98 30.73 17.30
C GLN A 105 2.42 32.01 17.95
N GLN A 106 3.06 33.17 17.74
CA GLN A 106 2.71 34.45 18.36
C GLN A 106 2.72 34.40 19.90
N LYS A 107 3.55 33.54 20.49
CA LYS A 107 3.72 33.43 21.93
C LYS A 107 4.98 34.17 22.38
N SER A 108 4.90 34.85 23.52
CA SER A 108 6.06 35.46 24.17
C SER A 108 6.87 34.39 24.91
N GLY A 109 8.19 34.38 24.70
CA GLY A 109 9.08 33.51 25.44
C GLY A 109 10.47 33.37 24.80
N SER A 110 11.52 33.65 25.58
CA SER A 110 12.90 33.34 25.23
C SER A 110 13.38 32.20 26.12
N PHE A 111 13.75 31.08 25.50
CA PHE A 111 14.32 29.94 26.21
C PHE A 111 15.84 30.20 26.34
N ASP A 112 16.38 30.09 27.55
CA ASP A 112 17.82 30.19 27.80
C ASP A 112 18.45 28.81 28.05
N ALA A 113 19.77 28.72 27.96
CA ALA A 113 20.51 27.46 28.09
C ALA A 113 21.06 27.22 29.51
N SER A 114 20.70 28.04 30.51
CA SER A 114 21.45 28.11 31.78
C SER A 114 21.23 26.92 32.72
N ASP A 115 20.04 26.31 32.71
CA ASP A 115 19.68 25.12 33.50
C ASP A 115 19.40 23.89 32.63
N ALA A 116 19.86 23.91 31.38
CA ALA A 116 19.56 22.92 30.37
C ALA A 116 20.81 22.10 30.03
N ASP A 117 20.71 20.77 30.11
CA ASP A 117 21.83 19.87 29.87
C ASP A 117 21.37 18.52 29.28
N TRP A 118 22.31 17.83 28.64
CA TRP A 118 22.14 16.48 28.13
C TRP A 118 22.71 15.46 29.12
N VAL A 119 21.90 14.49 29.51
CA VAL A 119 22.30 13.46 30.46
C VAL A 119 22.50 12.13 29.71
N PRO A 120 23.61 11.41 29.92
CA PRO A 120 23.76 10.05 29.39
C PRO A 120 22.65 9.14 29.90
N ILE A 121 21.97 8.44 29.00
CA ILE A 121 20.96 7.44 29.34
C ILE A 121 21.70 6.16 29.75
N PRO A 122 21.57 5.68 31.00
CA PRO A 122 22.24 4.46 31.42
C PRO A 122 21.53 3.26 30.81
N TRP A 123 22.18 2.59 29.84
CA TRP A 123 21.57 1.44 29.16
C TRP A 123 21.17 0.32 30.13
N SER A 124 21.95 0.11 31.19
CA SER A 124 21.70 -0.90 32.23
C SER A 124 20.50 -0.60 33.14
N SER A 125 20.03 0.65 33.19
CA SER A 125 18.87 1.05 33.99
C SER A 125 17.60 1.22 33.15
N ILE A 126 17.68 1.01 31.84
CA ILE A 126 16.49 0.96 30.99
C ILE A 126 15.83 -0.38 31.28
N GLU A 127 14.77 -0.37 32.07
CA GLU A 127 13.86 -1.50 32.10
C GLU A 127 13.28 -1.65 30.68
N HIS A 128 13.77 -2.65 29.93
CA HIS A 128 13.24 -3.05 28.62
C HIS A 128 11.73 -3.40 28.53
N PRO A 129 10.95 -3.57 29.63
CA PRO A 129 9.48 -3.71 29.57
C PRO A 129 8.74 -2.48 29.04
N ASP A 130 9.30 -1.27 29.17
CA ASP A 130 8.67 -0.05 28.65
C ASP A 130 9.18 0.23 27.25
N ASP A 131 8.27 0.24 26.26
CA ASP A 131 8.50 0.32 24.81
C ASP A 131 9.41 1.49 24.29
N GLU A 132 10.02 2.28 25.17
CA GLU A 132 10.81 3.48 24.87
C GLU A 132 11.96 3.24 23.90
N VAL A 133 12.79 2.21 24.12
CA VAL A 133 13.92 1.89 23.23
C VAL A 133 13.46 1.63 21.81
N TYR A 134 12.36 0.90 21.64
CA TYR A 134 11.85 0.50 20.34
C TYR A 134 11.31 1.68 19.51
N HIS A 135 10.98 2.80 20.16
CA HIS A 135 10.58 4.00 19.45
C HIS A 135 11.73 4.70 18.72
N TRP A 136 12.96 4.47 19.14
CA TRP A 136 14.13 5.19 18.65
C TRP A 136 15.23 4.28 18.10
N LEU A 137 15.17 2.98 18.38
CA LEU A 137 16.05 1.97 17.80
C LEU A 137 16.16 2.04 16.26
N PRO A 138 15.07 2.22 15.48
CA PRO A 138 15.18 2.40 14.03
C PRO A 138 16.07 3.59 13.61
N ALA A 139 16.00 4.69 14.35
CA ALA A 139 16.83 5.87 14.09
C ALA A 139 18.30 5.60 14.40
N TYR A 140 18.56 4.95 15.55
CA TYR A 140 19.89 4.54 15.98
C TYR A 140 20.55 3.65 14.92
N LEU A 141 19.85 2.60 14.50
CA LEU A 141 20.35 1.66 13.50
C LEU A 141 20.56 2.33 12.14
N SER A 142 19.65 3.21 11.71
CA SER A 142 19.82 3.96 10.45
C SER A 142 21.09 4.80 10.45
N ARG A 143 21.36 5.48 11.56
CA ARG A 143 22.54 6.33 11.68
C ARG A 143 23.83 5.50 11.69
N HIS A 144 23.91 4.52 12.59
CA HIS A 144 25.09 3.67 12.68
C HIS A 144 25.33 2.86 11.40
N PHE A 145 24.27 2.44 10.71
CA PHE A 145 24.39 1.84 9.39
C PHE A 145 25.04 2.79 8.39
N ALA A 146 24.58 4.05 8.31
CA ALA A 146 25.18 5.01 7.39
C ALA A 146 26.67 5.31 7.70
N ASP A 147 27.03 5.36 8.99
CA ASP A 147 28.39 5.68 9.44
C ASP A 147 29.36 4.49 9.33
N GLN A 148 28.89 3.25 9.55
CA GLN A 148 29.74 2.06 9.67
C GLN A 148 29.67 1.12 8.46
N SER A 149 28.64 1.22 7.61
CA SER A 149 28.54 0.36 6.45
C SER A 149 29.68 0.60 5.47
N SER A 150 30.26 -0.50 4.96
CA SER A 150 31.07 -0.40 3.76
C SER A 150 30.22 0.18 2.62
N PRO A 151 30.80 0.95 1.70
CA PRO A 151 30.06 1.49 0.58
C PRO A 151 29.28 0.40 -0.17
N PHE A 152 28.02 0.70 -0.52
CA PHE A 152 27.17 -0.21 -1.26
C PHE A 152 27.74 -0.42 -2.66
N GLN A 153 28.16 -1.65 -2.94
CA GLN A 153 28.71 -2.02 -4.23
C GLN A 153 27.57 -2.22 -5.24
N ARG A 154 27.42 -1.29 -6.18
CA ARG A 154 26.35 -1.35 -7.19
C ARG A 154 26.48 -2.58 -8.07
N MET A 155 25.42 -3.39 -8.17
CA MET A 155 25.41 -4.57 -9.04
C MET A 155 24.92 -4.27 -10.48
N ILE A 156 25.68 -4.78 -11.46
CA ILE A 156 25.35 -4.83 -12.89
C ILE A 156 25.12 -6.27 -13.32
N TYR A 157 24.07 -6.54 -14.08
CA TYR A 157 23.96 -7.79 -14.84
C TYR A 157 24.64 -7.69 -16.21
N GLN A 158 25.68 -8.50 -16.42
CA GLN A 158 26.36 -8.66 -17.70
C GLN A 158 25.74 -9.82 -18.49
N SER A 159 25.13 -9.53 -19.65
CA SER A 159 24.46 -10.54 -20.47
C SER A 159 25.43 -11.52 -21.14
N SER A 160 26.64 -11.07 -21.51
CA SER A 160 27.67 -11.88 -22.18
C SER A 160 28.22 -12.99 -21.28
N THR A 161 28.55 -12.65 -20.04
CA THR A 161 29.03 -13.59 -19.01
C THR A 161 27.90 -14.25 -18.24
N LYS A 162 26.67 -13.73 -18.38
CA LYS A 162 25.49 -14.08 -17.57
C LYS A 162 25.72 -13.90 -16.06
N GLN A 163 26.65 -13.05 -15.66
CA GLN A 163 27.03 -12.82 -14.26
C GLN A 163 26.57 -11.45 -13.76
N GLN A 164 26.47 -11.33 -12.44
CA GLN A 164 26.35 -10.03 -11.80
C GLN A 164 27.73 -9.58 -11.32
N VAL A 165 28.09 -8.34 -11.62
CA VAL A 165 29.39 -7.73 -11.28
C VAL A 165 29.18 -6.43 -10.52
N LEU A 166 30.17 -6.04 -9.74
CA LEU A 166 30.21 -4.75 -9.05
C LEU A 166 30.77 -3.70 -10.00
N ASP A 167 30.20 -2.50 -10.00
CA ASP A 167 30.63 -1.41 -10.88
C ASP A 167 31.27 -0.25 -10.15
N ARG A 168 30.67 0.17 -9.04
CA ARG A 168 31.16 1.25 -8.19
C ARG A 168 30.54 1.20 -6.82
N GLU A 169 31.18 1.91 -5.92
CA GLU A 169 30.75 2.11 -4.54
C GLU A 169 29.79 3.29 -4.41
N LEU A 170 28.81 3.17 -3.51
CA LEU A 170 27.88 4.24 -3.15
C LEU A 170 27.79 4.36 -1.63
N ARG A 171 28.00 5.55 -1.09
CA ARG A 171 27.91 5.80 0.36
C ARG A 171 26.47 6.00 0.82
N PHE A 172 26.17 5.54 2.03
CA PHE A 172 24.87 5.77 2.67
C PHE A 172 24.87 7.06 3.49
N TYR A 173 23.72 7.73 3.51
CA TYR A 173 23.46 8.92 4.30
C TYR A 173 22.14 8.76 5.05
N PRO A 174 22.04 9.20 6.32
CA PRO A 174 20.78 9.14 7.05
C PRO A 174 19.71 10.00 6.38
N VAL A 175 18.47 9.53 6.44
CA VAL A 175 17.29 10.23 5.93
C VAL A 175 16.08 9.92 6.82
N PHE A 176 15.29 10.95 7.11
CA PHE A 176 13.97 10.81 7.72
C PHE A 176 12.93 11.11 6.64
N LEU A 177 11.95 10.23 6.40
CA LEU A 177 10.91 10.49 5.40
C LEU A 177 9.58 9.89 5.86
N ASN A 178 8.50 10.68 5.81
CA ASN A 178 7.14 10.24 6.15
C ASN A 178 7.03 9.53 7.53
N GLY A 179 7.80 9.98 8.52
CA GLY A 179 7.79 9.39 9.86
C GLY A 179 8.68 8.15 10.02
N GLN A 180 9.46 7.78 9.00
CA GLN A 180 10.35 6.62 9.02
C GLN A 180 11.81 7.05 8.97
N TYR A 181 12.62 6.41 9.81
CA TYR A 181 14.07 6.53 9.80
C TYR A 181 14.68 5.50 8.85
N GLY A 182 15.63 5.96 8.06
CA GLY A 182 16.36 5.11 7.13
C GLY A 182 17.65 5.74 6.65
N CYS A 183 18.23 5.09 5.66
CA CYS A 183 19.42 5.54 4.95
C CYS A 183 19.13 5.52 3.47
N MET A 184 19.79 6.40 2.72
CA MET A 184 19.81 6.30 1.27
C MET A 184 21.22 6.51 0.72
N THR A 185 21.51 5.87 -0.40
CA THR A 185 22.77 6.08 -1.10
C THR A 185 22.83 7.44 -1.77
N GLU A 186 24.02 7.81 -2.21
CA GLU A 186 24.23 8.82 -3.24
C GLU A 186 23.35 8.56 -4.47
N PRO A 187 22.88 9.63 -5.15
CA PRO A 187 22.11 9.49 -6.37
C PRO A 187 22.97 8.87 -7.47
N TYR A 188 22.36 7.94 -8.21
CA TYR A 188 22.91 7.26 -9.36
C TYR A 188 21.83 7.22 -10.46
N GLU A 189 22.12 7.78 -11.63
CA GLU A 189 21.20 7.77 -12.79
C GLU A 189 19.73 8.15 -12.46
N GLY A 190 19.57 9.15 -11.57
CA GLY A 190 18.25 9.64 -11.17
C GLY A 190 17.53 8.77 -10.13
N PHE A 191 18.25 7.94 -9.37
CA PHE A 191 17.69 7.20 -8.22
C PHE A 191 18.72 6.98 -7.10
N SER A 192 18.28 6.60 -5.90
CA SER A 192 19.13 6.11 -4.81
C SER A 192 18.57 4.80 -4.26
N TYR A 193 19.44 3.90 -3.81
CA TYR A 193 19.02 2.77 -2.99
C TYR A 193 18.71 3.28 -1.59
N ALA A 194 17.63 2.83 -0.99
CA ALA A 194 17.21 3.24 0.35
C ALA A 194 16.91 2.02 1.21
N ILE A 195 17.10 2.17 2.53
CA ILE A 195 16.85 1.14 3.53
C ILE A 195 16.10 1.82 4.68
N TYR A 196 14.95 1.27 5.05
CA TYR A 196 14.17 1.73 6.19
C TYR A 196 14.05 0.64 7.23
N PHE A 197 14.05 1.04 8.49
CA PHE A 197 13.94 0.14 9.64
C PHE A 197 12.61 0.38 10.34
N SER A 198 11.98 -0.69 10.82
CA SER A 198 10.79 -0.58 11.67
C SER A 198 10.76 -1.71 12.69
N VAL A 199 10.56 -1.39 13.96
CA VAL A 199 10.27 -2.40 14.98
C VAL A 199 8.78 -2.75 14.89
N GLN A 200 8.48 -4.04 14.89
CA GLN A 200 7.13 -4.60 14.90
C GLN A 200 7.05 -5.68 15.98
N THR A 201 5.86 -5.87 16.54
CA THR A 201 5.54 -7.09 17.29
C THR A 201 4.86 -8.08 16.36
N ARG A 202 4.85 -9.35 16.76
CA ARG A 202 4.01 -10.37 16.13
C ARG A 202 2.94 -10.83 17.11
N ALA A 203 1.77 -11.15 16.59
CA ALA A 203 0.72 -11.78 17.38
C ALA A 203 1.19 -13.17 17.83
N ASN A 204 0.65 -13.65 18.96
CA ASN A 204 1.10 -14.85 19.70
C ASN A 204 2.51 -14.73 20.32
N GLN A 205 3.26 -13.66 20.01
CA GLN A 205 4.55 -13.34 20.62
C GLN A 205 4.65 -11.83 20.91
N PRO A 206 3.68 -11.25 21.65
CA PRO A 206 3.61 -9.79 21.88
C PRO A 206 4.83 -9.25 22.65
N GLY A 207 5.47 -10.09 23.46
CA GLY A 207 6.71 -9.78 24.19
C GLY A 207 7.96 -9.80 23.31
N ARG A 208 7.92 -10.43 22.13
CA ARG A 208 9.03 -10.40 21.18
C ARG A 208 8.93 -9.22 20.24
N LYS A 209 10.07 -8.58 19.99
CA LYS A 209 10.18 -7.45 19.07
C LYS A 209 11.02 -7.85 17.86
N PHE A 210 10.58 -7.46 16.68
CA PHE A 210 11.23 -7.78 15.42
C PHE A 210 11.60 -6.50 14.67
N LEU A 211 12.86 -6.39 14.29
CA LEU A 211 13.33 -5.32 13.43
C LEU A 211 13.14 -5.74 11.97
N HIS A 212 12.19 -5.14 11.29
CA HIS A 212 12.00 -5.33 9.85
C HIS A 212 12.92 -4.39 9.06
N VAL A 213 13.56 -4.92 8.02
CA VAL A 213 14.37 -4.17 7.07
C VAL A 213 13.63 -4.05 5.74
N HIS A 214 13.49 -2.82 5.25
CA HIS A 214 12.71 -2.48 4.07
C HIS A 214 13.58 -1.83 2.99
N PRO A 215 14.19 -2.62 2.08
CA PRO A 215 14.92 -2.07 0.94
C PRO A 215 13.96 -1.42 -0.07
N GLN A 216 14.26 -0.19 -0.47
CA GLN A 216 13.47 0.65 -1.38
C GLN A 216 14.36 1.41 -2.38
N VAL A 217 13.73 2.12 -3.32
CA VAL A 217 14.42 3.00 -4.28
C VAL A 217 13.76 4.36 -4.28
N HIS A 218 14.55 5.40 -4.02
CA HIS A 218 14.15 6.79 -4.22
C HIS A 218 14.45 7.20 -5.64
N ARG A 219 13.57 8.01 -6.25
CA ARG A 219 13.63 8.32 -7.68
C ARG A 219 13.55 9.83 -7.82
N TYR A 220 14.32 10.39 -8.74
CA TYR A 220 14.49 11.84 -8.83
C TYR A 220 14.06 12.36 -10.19
N VAL A 221 13.52 13.58 -10.18
CA VAL A 221 13.30 14.37 -11.39
C VAL A 221 14.62 15.05 -11.75
N SER A 222 15.23 14.64 -12.85
CA SER A 222 16.47 15.24 -13.37
C SER A 222 16.22 16.20 -14.54
N ASN A 223 15.01 16.20 -15.11
CA ASN A 223 14.63 17.04 -16.23
C ASN A 223 13.99 18.35 -15.74
N PRO A 224 14.12 19.47 -16.48
CA PRO A 224 13.51 20.75 -16.13
C PRO A 224 12.00 20.66 -15.88
N VAL A 225 11.53 21.38 -14.86
CA VAL A 225 10.12 21.52 -14.47
C VAL A 225 9.67 22.94 -14.82
N ASN A 226 9.41 23.20 -16.10
CA ASN A 226 9.19 24.56 -16.60
C ASN A 226 7.71 24.97 -16.72
N ASN A 227 6.77 24.11 -16.31
CA ASN A 227 5.34 24.36 -16.46
C ASN A 227 4.54 23.95 -15.21
N ILE A 228 3.63 24.80 -14.77
CA ILE A 228 2.72 24.54 -13.66
C ILE A 228 1.80 23.32 -13.90
N LYS A 229 1.53 22.98 -15.17
CA LYS A 229 0.80 21.77 -15.60
C LYS A 229 1.59 20.48 -15.38
N SER A 230 2.91 20.59 -15.19
CA SER A 230 3.78 19.46 -14.85
C SER A 230 3.60 19.01 -13.38
N LEU A 231 2.88 19.80 -12.56
CA LEU A 231 2.58 19.51 -11.16
C LEU A 231 1.08 19.36 -10.90
N ARG A 232 0.76 18.56 -9.88
CA ARG A 232 -0.58 18.23 -9.38
C ARG A 232 -0.77 18.81 -7.98
N SER A 233 -1.96 19.32 -7.68
CA SER A 233 -2.31 19.89 -6.37
C SER A 233 -2.76 18.86 -5.33
N LYS A 234 -2.70 17.55 -5.63
CA LYS A 234 -3.24 16.49 -4.76
C LYS A 234 -2.45 16.30 -3.47
N ARG A 235 -1.12 16.44 -3.51
CA ARG A 235 -0.20 16.29 -2.36
C ARG A 235 1.00 17.23 -2.51
N ASN A 236 1.74 17.43 -1.43
CA ASN A 236 3.02 18.14 -1.50
C ASN A 236 4.09 17.26 -2.17
N GLY A 237 5.03 17.90 -2.86
CA GLY A 237 6.29 17.29 -3.28
C GLY A 237 7.33 17.35 -2.17
N THR A 238 8.43 16.64 -2.37
CA THR A 238 9.55 16.58 -1.43
C THR A 238 10.85 16.82 -2.18
N VAL A 239 11.74 17.62 -1.59
CA VAL A 239 13.11 17.84 -2.04
C VAL A 239 14.04 17.36 -0.93
N PHE A 240 14.93 16.41 -1.22
CA PHE A 240 16.00 16.09 -0.26
C PHE A 240 17.14 17.05 -0.45
N VAL A 241 17.56 17.74 0.60
CA VAL A 241 18.65 18.71 0.59
C VAL A 241 19.75 18.22 1.52
N ARG A 242 20.99 18.25 1.05
CA ARG A 242 22.19 17.93 1.81
C ARG A 242 23.21 19.03 1.58
N LEU A 243 23.86 19.47 2.64
CA LEU A 243 25.00 20.36 2.58
C LEU A 243 26.29 19.53 2.57
N ALA A 244 27.32 19.97 1.85
CA ALA A 244 28.63 19.33 1.93
C ALA A 244 29.12 19.31 3.39
N PRO A 245 29.73 18.20 3.84
CA PRO A 245 30.22 18.13 5.19
C PRO A 245 31.38 19.10 5.38
N LYS A 246 31.46 19.72 6.55
CA LYS A 246 32.74 20.21 7.08
C LYS A 246 33.51 19.05 7.74
N GLU A 247 32.79 18.17 8.46
CA GLU A 247 33.23 16.86 8.97
C GLU A 247 32.02 15.90 9.09
N GLY A 248 32.23 14.58 9.01
CA GLY A 248 31.20 13.53 9.25
C GLY A 248 30.16 13.30 8.14
N THR A 249 29.21 12.38 8.40
CA THR A 249 28.13 12.00 7.46
C THR A 249 26.93 12.94 7.60
N VAL A 250 26.88 14.01 6.79
CA VAL A 250 25.75 14.96 6.82
C VAL A 250 24.50 14.33 6.20
N PRO A 251 23.35 14.32 6.89
CA PRO A 251 22.14 13.65 6.43
C PRO A 251 21.40 14.43 5.34
N PHE A 252 20.50 13.74 4.63
CA PHE A 252 19.56 14.39 3.70
C PHE A 252 18.31 14.88 4.46
N VAL A 253 18.07 16.18 4.39
CA VAL A 253 16.91 16.87 4.98
C VAL A 253 15.76 16.88 3.96
N PRO A 254 14.59 16.30 4.25
CA PRO A 254 13.42 16.41 3.37
C PRO A 254 12.72 17.76 3.56
N LEU A 255 12.59 18.54 2.48
CA LEU A 255 11.83 19.79 2.47
C LEU A 255 10.57 19.65 1.62
N ALA A 256 9.44 20.12 2.13
CA ALA A 256 8.18 20.06 1.40
C ALA A 256 8.00 21.24 0.42
N ILE A 257 7.54 20.93 -0.79
CA ILE A 257 7.12 21.90 -1.81
C ILE A 257 5.66 21.70 -2.17
N LYS A 258 4.95 22.78 -2.52
CA LYS A 258 3.56 22.74 -2.99
C LYS A 258 3.45 23.38 -4.37
N LYS A 259 2.46 22.96 -5.15
CA LYS A 259 2.09 23.65 -6.39
C LYS A 259 1.62 25.06 -6.03
N SER A 260 2.13 26.06 -6.74
CA SER A 260 1.75 27.45 -6.54
C SER A 260 0.30 27.71 -7.00
N SER A 261 -0.36 28.67 -6.37
CA SER A 261 -1.64 29.23 -6.85
C SER A 261 -1.44 30.39 -7.83
N LYS A 262 -0.25 30.99 -7.87
CA LYS A 262 0.10 32.11 -8.76
C LYS A 262 0.54 31.58 -10.14
N PRO A 263 0.01 32.08 -11.27
CA PRO A 263 0.30 31.55 -12.61
C PRO A 263 1.79 31.55 -13.00
N GLU A 264 2.55 32.55 -12.56
CA GLU A 264 3.96 32.74 -12.94
C GLU A 264 4.96 31.97 -12.08
N VAL A 265 4.50 31.40 -10.96
CA VAL A 265 5.33 30.61 -10.04
C VAL A 265 4.89 29.16 -10.17
N ILE A 266 5.82 28.23 -10.38
CA ILE A 266 5.48 26.82 -10.62
C ILE A 266 5.17 26.11 -9.29
N ALA A 267 6.05 26.29 -8.30
CA ALA A 267 5.93 25.72 -6.97
C ALA A 267 6.53 26.66 -5.93
N GLU A 268 6.15 26.44 -4.68
CA GLU A 268 6.62 27.21 -3.53
C GLU A 268 7.10 26.26 -2.43
N TRP A 269 8.12 26.69 -1.69
CA TRP A 269 8.49 26.05 -0.44
C TRP A 269 7.35 26.16 0.57
N LYS A 270 6.99 25.03 1.18
CA LYS A 270 6.03 25.01 2.29
C LYS A 270 6.71 25.40 3.60
N GLU A 271 7.97 24.99 3.77
CA GLU A 271 8.77 25.13 4.99
C GLU A 271 9.79 26.25 4.85
N LYS A 272 9.32 27.50 4.74
CA LYS A 272 10.19 28.68 4.54
C LYS A 272 11.27 28.82 5.62
N GLY A 273 10.91 28.52 6.87
CA GLY A 273 11.83 28.71 8.00
C GLY A 273 13.02 27.75 8.00
N THR A 274 12.82 26.49 7.63
CA THR A 274 13.89 25.49 7.52
C THR A 274 14.84 25.84 6.38
N LEU A 275 14.29 26.32 5.26
CA LEU A 275 15.09 26.81 4.13
C LEU A 275 15.94 28.04 4.48
N GLU A 276 15.36 29.04 5.17
CA GLU A 276 16.09 30.22 5.63
C GLU A 276 17.32 29.84 6.47
N TYR A 277 17.15 28.86 7.37
CA TYR A 277 18.24 28.32 8.17
C TYR A 277 19.32 27.67 7.31
N LEU A 278 18.94 26.79 6.37
CA LEU A 278 19.90 26.12 5.48
C LEU A 278 20.67 27.12 4.61
N ASN A 279 19.98 28.15 4.10
CA ASN A 279 20.57 29.19 3.27
C ASN A 279 21.61 30.05 4.00
N HIS A 280 21.56 30.12 5.34
CA HIS A 280 22.58 30.82 6.13
C HIS A 280 23.98 30.20 5.98
N PHE A 281 24.05 28.91 5.64
CA PHE A 281 25.31 28.17 5.49
C PHE A 281 25.82 28.13 4.03
N LEU A 282 25.07 28.72 3.10
CA LEU A 282 25.41 28.71 1.68
C LEU A 282 25.97 30.06 1.25
N SER A 283 26.93 30.04 0.32
CA SER A 283 27.43 31.25 -0.33
C SER A 283 26.37 31.87 -1.27
N GLU A 284 25.50 31.04 -1.84
CA GLU A 284 24.36 31.45 -2.65
C GLU A 284 23.11 30.69 -2.16
N PRO A 285 21.96 31.37 -1.98
CA PRO A 285 20.76 30.74 -1.46
C PRO A 285 20.19 29.68 -2.43
N LEU A 286 19.65 28.59 -1.89
CA LEU A 286 18.93 27.59 -2.68
C LEU A 286 17.58 28.16 -3.14
N GLU A 287 17.51 28.57 -4.39
CA GLU A 287 16.26 29.01 -5.02
C GLU A 287 15.51 27.84 -5.67
N LEU A 288 14.23 27.68 -5.33
CA LEU A 288 13.40 26.63 -5.92
C LEU A 288 13.26 26.79 -7.44
N LYS A 289 13.21 28.04 -7.93
CA LYS A 289 13.14 28.32 -9.36
C LYS A 289 14.35 27.74 -10.10
N SER A 290 15.55 28.05 -9.62
CA SER A 290 16.80 27.53 -10.20
C SER A 290 16.88 26.00 -10.15
N LEU A 291 16.48 25.41 -9.01
CA LEU A 291 16.42 23.95 -8.86
C LEU A 291 15.43 23.30 -9.84
N LEU A 292 14.27 23.91 -10.07
CA LEU A 292 13.27 23.37 -11.01
C LEU A 292 13.71 23.54 -12.47
N GLU A 293 14.37 24.63 -12.82
CA GLU A 293 14.86 24.90 -14.18
C GLU A 293 16.03 23.99 -14.56
N ASN A 294 16.90 23.63 -13.61
CA ASN A 294 18.04 22.76 -13.85
C ASN A 294 18.30 21.76 -12.71
N PRO A 295 17.44 20.73 -12.55
CA PRO A 295 17.56 19.81 -11.41
C PRO A 295 18.86 19.02 -11.38
N SER A 296 19.39 18.61 -12.55
CA SER A 296 20.60 17.78 -12.65
C SER A 296 21.85 18.45 -12.09
N ARG A 297 21.94 19.79 -12.17
CA ARG A 297 23.03 20.58 -11.58
C ARG A 297 23.20 20.35 -10.07
N TYR A 298 22.11 20.03 -9.37
CA TYR A 298 22.10 19.86 -7.92
C TYR A 298 22.19 18.39 -7.46
N GLN A 299 22.41 17.44 -8.38
CA GLN A 299 22.40 16.00 -8.04
C GLN A 299 23.79 15.43 -7.73
N ASN A 300 24.84 16.24 -7.71
CA ASN A 300 26.16 15.77 -7.30
C ASN A 300 26.27 15.81 -5.75
N PRO A 301 26.42 14.67 -5.07
CA PRO A 301 26.59 14.65 -3.62
C PRO A 301 27.87 15.34 -3.16
N GLU A 302 28.93 15.44 -3.98
CA GLU A 302 30.21 16.02 -3.58
C GLU A 302 30.20 17.56 -3.55
N GLU A 303 29.22 18.18 -4.20
CA GLU A 303 29.08 19.64 -4.25
C GLU A 303 28.67 20.21 -2.89
N LYS A 304 28.92 21.53 -2.73
CA LYS A 304 28.52 22.29 -1.52
C LYS A 304 27.05 22.09 -1.15
N ILE A 305 26.20 21.90 -2.15
CA ILE A 305 24.80 21.57 -1.98
C ILE A 305 24.37 20.49 -2.96
N CYS A 306 23.70 19.48 -2.42
CA CYS A 306 22.99 18.46 -3.19
C CYS A 306 21.49 18.61 -2.91
N ALA A 307 20.67 18.81 -3.94
CA ALA A 307 19.23 18.94 -3.83
C ALA A 307 18.51 18.02 -4.84
N LEU A 308 17.71 17.08 -4.33
CA LEU A 308 17.11 16.00 -5.12
C LEU A 308 15.58 16.11 -5.09
N LEU A 309 14.99 16.40 -6.25
CA LEU A 309 13.53 16.45 -6.45
C LEU A 309 12.93 15.04 -6.41
N LEU A 310 12.39 14.60 -5.27
CA LEU A 310 11.84 13.26 -5.10
C LEU A 310 10.58 13.07 -5.94
N TYR A 311 10.64 12.20 -6.93
CA TYR A 311 9.54 11.89 -7.82
C TYR A 311 8.44 11.09 -7.10
N ASN A 312 7.25 11.70 -7.04
CA ASN A 312 6.01 11.09 -6.58
C ASN A 312 4.88 11.34 -7.61
N PRO A 313 4.21 10.31 -8.15
CA PRO A 313 3.15 10.46 -9.16
C PRO A 313 1.88 11.17 -8.66
N THR A 314 1.73 11.39 -7.34
CA THR A 314 0.65 12.23 -6.80
C THR A 314 0.94 13.72 -6.90
N PHE A 315 2.22 14.11 -7.00
CA PHE A 315 2.64 15.51 -7.12
C PHE A 315 3.12 15.85 -8.54
N TYR A 316 3.87 14.97 -9.19
CA TYR A 316 4.31 15.16 -10.57
C TYR A 316 3.29 14.59 -11.55
N SER A 317 3.08 15.27 -12.68
CA SER A 317 2.16 14.81 -13.72
C SER A 317 2.73 13.61 -14.49
N SER A 318 1.88 13.00 -15.34
CA SER A 318 2.27 11.89 -16.21
C SER A 318 3.35 12.28 -17.23
N PHE A 319 3.63 13.57 -17.43
CA PHE A 319 4.72 14.05 -18.29
C PHE A 319 6.09 13.46 -17.90
N PHE A 320 6.28 13.18 -16.61
CA PHE A 320 7.54 12.62 -16.12
C PHE A 320 7.59 11.08 -16.22
N ASN A 321 6.52 10.42 -16.64
CA ASN A 321 6.54 8.97 -16.86
C ASN A 321 7.56 8.63 -17.97
N GLY A 322 8.42 7.63 -17.73
CA GLY A 322 9.52 7.28 -18.63
C GLY A 322 10.73 8.22 -18.55
N ASN A 323 10.55 9.46 -18.12
CA ASN A 323 11.62 10.45 -17.94
C ASN A 323 12.35 10.33 -16.60
N VAL A 324 11.75 9.66 -15.61
CA VAL A 324 12.37 9.32 -14.31
C VAL A 324 12.70 7.84 -14.22
N ALA A 325 13.54 7.44 -13.27
CA ALA A 325 13.72 6.03 -12.96
C ALA A 325 12.37 5.38 -12.58
N ALA A 326 12.19 4.10 -12.90
CA ALA A 326 11.02 3.32 -12.51
C ALA A 326 11.21 2.73 -11.10
N GLY A 327 10.11 2.30 -10.47
CA GLY A 327 10.14 1.71 -9.12
C GLY A 327 10.76 0.31 -9.04
N GLY A 328 10.99 -0.15 -7.80
CA GLY A 328 11.47 -1.50 -7.48
C GLY A 328 12.99 -1.64 -7.43
N MET A 329 13.49 -2.71 -6.80
CA MET A 329 14.91 -3.04 -6.65
C MET A 329 15.10 -4.52 -7.05
N GLY A 330 16.21 -4.91 -7.68
CA GLY A 330 16.50 -6.28 -8.06
C GLY A 330 16.69 -7.22 -6.86
N LEU A 331 16.52 -8.54 -7.06
CA LEU A 331 16.64 -9.53 -5.96
C LEU A 331 18.04 -9.57 -5.37
N SER A 332 19.06 -9.40 -6.21
CA SER A 332 20.45 -9.39 -5.78
C SER A 332 20.75 -8.16 -4.93
N GLU A 333 20.43 -6.97 -5.42
CA GLU A 333 20.65 -5.69 -4.72
C GLU A 333 19.98 -5.72 -3.34
N ARG A 334 18.77 -6.28 -3.26
CA ARG A 334 18.04 -6.49 -2.00
C ARG A 334 18.78 -7.42 -1.03
N LYS A 335 19.29 -8.56 -1.51
CA LYS A 335 20.06 -9.50 -0.69
C LYS A 335 21.36 -8.86 -0.19
N GLN A 336 22.06 -8.13 -1.06
CA GLN A 336 23.29 -7.43 -0.70
C GLN A 336 23.05 -6.35 0.36
N VAL A 337 21.99 -5.54 0.19
CA VAL A 337 21.56 -4.58 1.23
C VAL A 337 21.34 -5.27 2.57
N PHE A 338 20.64 -6.41 2.59
CA PHE A 338 20.39 -7.12 3.84
C PHE A 338 21.66 -7.73 4.44
N ASN A 339 22.58 -8.22 3.61
CA ASN A 339 23.89 -8.71 4.07
C ASN A 339 24.72 -7.59 4.70
N LEU A 340 24.73 -6.38 4.13
CA LEU A 340 25.40 -5.23 4.74
C LEU A 340 24.85 -4.93 6.14
N VAL A 341 23.53 -5.07 6.35
CA VAL A 341 22.95 -4.88 7.69
C VAL A 341 23.49 -5.93 8.67
N LYS A 342 23.63 -7.19 8.24
CA LYS A 342 24.24 -8.25 9.07
C LYS A 342 25.72 -8.00 9.37
N GLU A 343 26.45 -7.42 8.41
CA GLU A 343 27.87 -7.10 8.57
C GLU A 343 28.07 -5.95 9.56
N VAL A 344 27.22 -4.93 9.51
CA VAL A 344 27.29 -3.79 10.45
C VAL A 344 26.83 -4.19 11.86
N PHE A 345 25.80 -5.02 11.96
CA PHE A 345 25.20 -5.47 13.22
C PHE A 345 25.29 -6.99 13.36
N PRO A 346 26.49 -7.56 13.53
CA PRO A 346 26.69 -9.01 13.65
C PRO A 346 26.00 -9.62 14.89
N GLU A 347 25.70 -8.80 15.89
CA GLU A 347 24.97 -9.18 17.10
C GLU A 347 23.46 -9.33 16.90
N LEU A 348 22.91 -8.86 15.78
CA LEU A 348 21.50 -9.04 15.47
C LEU A 348 21.26 -10.43 14.87
N GLU A 349 20.43 -11.23 15.53
CA GLU A 349 20.07 -12.57 15.08
C GLU A 349 18.98 -12.51 14.00
N PRO A 350 19.27 -12.91 12.74
CA PRO A 350 18.26 -12.97 11.70
C PRO A 350 17.27 -14.10 12.00
N LEU A 351 16.02 -13.93 11.59
CA LEU A 351 15.02 -14.98 11.76
C LEU A 351 15.35 -16.25 10.97
N ASP A 352 14.93 -17.38 11.53
CA ASP A 352 15.08 -18.68 10.89
C ASP A 352 14.45 -18.70 9.48
N PRO A 353 15.06 -19.45 8.54
CA PRO A 353 14.46 -19.69 7.24
C PRO A 353 13.09 -20.35 7.38
N LEU A 354 12.12 -19.87 6.61
CA LEU A 354 10.77 -20.41 6.62
C LEU A 354 10.73 -21.78 5.93
N GLN A 355 9.94 -22.70 6.50
CA GLN A 355 9.78 -24.05 5.96
C GLN A 355 8.72 -24.06 4.87
N THR A 356 8.99 -24.72 3.74
CA THR A 356 7.97 -24.88 2.69
C THR A 356 6.81 -25.76 3.17
N VAL A 357 5.59 -25.27 2.99
CA VAL A 357 4.36 -26.03 3.16
C VAL A 357 4.01 -26.68 1.83
N LYS A 358 3.63 -27.96 1.85
CA LYS A 358 3.20 -28.68 0.65
C LYS A 358 1.84 -28.15 0.20
N SER A 359 1.81 -27.24 -0.77
CA SER A 359 0.55 -26.81 -1.37
C SER A 359 0.13 -27.73 -2.52
N PRO A 360 -1.19 -27.90 -2.76
CA PRO A 360 -1.69 -28.59 -3.93
C PRO A 360 -1.08 -28.03 -5.22
N ARG A 361 -0.68 -28.90 -6.15
CA ARG A 361 -0.19 -28.44 -7.46
C ARG A 361 -1.32 -27.69 -8.17
N ILE A 362 -1.01 -26.47 -8.57
CA ILE A 362 -1.95 -25.58 -9.24
C ILE A 362 -1.74 -25.72 -10.75
N GLY A 363 -2.71 -26.32 -11.43
CA GLY A 363 -2.69 -26.47 -12.88
C GLY A 363 -2.82 -25.12 -13.59
N TYR A 364 -2.25 -25.01 -14.79
CA TYR A 364 -2.36 -23.79 -15.60
C TYR A 364 -3.67 -23.72 -16.40
N ASP A 365 -4.42 -24.82 -16.52
CA ASP A 365 -5.57 -24.98 -17.43
C ASP A 365 -6.88 -25.40 -16.71
N GLU A 366 -7.15 -24.87 -15.52
CA GLU A 366 -8.27 -25.32 -14.69
C GLU A 366 -9.65 -24.74 -15.09
N PHE A 367 -9.96 -24.78 -16.39
CA PHE A 367 -11.33 -24.72 -16.90
C PHE A 367 -11.93 -26.13 -16.75
N PRO A 368 -12.97 -26.32 -15.91
CA PRO A 368 -14.20 -25.53 -15.89
C PRO A 368 -14.21 -24.34 -14.91
N MET A 369 -15.06 -23.35 -15.18
CA MET A 369 -15.30 -22.24 -14.26
C MET A 369 -16.24 -22.65 -13.11
N THR A 370 -16.37 -21.83 -12.08
CA THR A 370 -17.36 -21.99 -11.00
C THR A 370 -18.34 -20.83 -11.03
N ILE A 371 -19.63 -21.14 -10.97
CA ILE A 371 -20.70 -20.14 -10.89
C ILE A 371 -21.23 -20.09 -9.46
N PRO A 372 -21.15 -18.95 -8.75
CA PRO A 372 -21.56 -18.90 -7.36
C PRO A 372 -23.08 -18.84 -7.18
N HIS A 373 -23.79 -18.20 -8.11
CA HIS A 373 -25.20 -17.91 -7.91
C HIS A 373 -26.11 -18.73 -8.84
N PRO A 374 -27.04 -19.55 -8.31
CA PRO A 374 -27.79 -20.50 -9.11
C PRO A 374 -28.81 -19.87 -10.06
N LYS A 375 -29.16 -18.58 -9.85
CA LYS A 375 -30.04 -17.82 -10.77
C LYS A 375 -29.30 -17.27 -11.99
N ILE A 376 -27.96 -17.31 -12.04
CA ILE A 376 -27.21 -16.87 -13.22
C ILE A 376 -27.31 -17.95 -14.30
N ARG A 377 -28.42 -17.94 -15.04
CA ARG A 377 -28.68 -18.84 -16.17
C ARG A 377 -28.41 -18.16 -17.51
N TYR A 378 -28.58 -16.85 -17.55
CA TYR A 378 -28.42 -16.06 -18.76
C TYR A 378 -27.73 -14.74 -18.41
N LEU A 379 -26.63 -14.45 -19.09
CA LEU A 379 -25.84 -13.24 -18.91
C LEU A 379 -25.75 -12.51 -20.26
N THR A 380 -26.48 -11.41 -20.39
CA THR A 380 -26.39 -10.52 -21.55
C THR A 380 -25.38 -9.43 -21.27
N ILE A 381 -24.40 -9.27 -22.18
CA ILE A 381 -23.39 -8.22 -22.12
C ILE A 381 -23.50 -7.34 -23.36
N ASN A 382 -23.80 -6.06 -23.15
CA ASN A 382 -23.80 -5.06 -24.21
C ASN A 382 -22.35 -4.57 -24.46
N CYS A 383 -21.89 -4.71 -25.69
CA CYS A 383 -20.52 -4.38 -26.09
C CYS A 383 -20.53 -3.05 -26.84
N HIS A 384 -20.36 -1.95 -26.09
CA HIS A 384 -20.20 -0.58 -26.59
C HIS A 384 -18.75 -0.34 -27.03
N ILE A 385 -18.32 -1.12 -28.02
CA ILE A 385 -16.95 -1.16 -28.52
C ILE A 385 -16.95 -1.14 -30.06
N SER A 386 -15.85 -0.70 -30.64
CA SER A 386 -15.65 -0.71 -32.09
C SER A 386 -15.67 -2.14 -32.65
N LYS A 387 -15.95 -2.25 -33.96
CA LYS A 387 -16.03 -3.54 -34.66
C LYS A 387 -14.72 -4.34 -34.59
N SER A 388 -13.57 -3.67 -34.63
CA SER A 388 -12.26 -4.31 -34.50
C SER A 388 -12.08 -4.96 -33.13
N VAL A 389 -12.39 -4.22 -32.05
CA VAL A 389 -12.27 -4.74 -30.69
C VAL A 389 -13.28 -5.85 -30.41
N PHE A 390 -14.51 -5.73 -30.93
CA PHE A 390 -15.50 -6.81 -30.82
C PHE A 390 -15.05 -8.08 -31.55
N SER A 391 -14.49 -7.95 -32.75
CA SER A 391 -13.97 -9.10 -33.50
C SER A 391 -12.84 -9.81 -32.75
N GLU A 392 -11.93 -9.05 -32.12
CA GLU A 392 -10.86 -9.61 -31.30
C GLU A 392 -11.41 -10.30 -30.04
N LEU A 393 -12.41 -9.71 -29.37
CA LEU A 393 -13.07 -10.35 -28.23
C LEU A 393 -13.64 -11.72 -28.61
N ILE A 394 -14.36 -11.80 -29.73
CA ILE A 394 -14.91 -13.05 -30.24
C ILE A 394 -13.81 -14.05 -30.58
N ALA A 395 -12.72 -13.60 -31.20
CA ALA A 395 -11.57 -14.45 -31.51
C ALA A 395 -10.93 -15.04 -30.23
N GLU A 396 -10.73 -14.22 -29.20
CA GLU A 396 -10.20 -14.67 -27.90
C GLU A 396 -11.12 -15.68 -27.22
N ILE A 397 -12.44 -15.46 -27.20
CA ILE A 397 -13.41 -16.42 -26.62
C ILE A 397 -13.36 -17.76 -27.36
N ASN A 398 -13.30 -17.73 -28.69
CA ASN A 398 -13.23 -18.96 -29.51
C ASN A 398 -11.93 -19.75 -29.31
N LYS A 399 -10.85 -19.12 -28.83
CA LYS A 399 -9.60 -19.81 -28.43
C LYS A 399 -9.75 -20.59 -27.12
N MET A 400 -10.90 -20.53 -26.44
CA MET A 400 -11.11 -21.10 -25.09
C MET A 400 -12.26 -22.14 -25.04
N PRO A 401 -12.20 -23.22 -25.84
CA PRO A 401 -13.28 -24.21 -25.93
C PRO A 401 -13.54 -24.97 -24.62
N LYS A 402 -12.56 -25.02 -23.70
CA LYS A 402 -12.73 -25.61 -22.37
C LYS A 402 -13.57 -24.73 -21.42
N GLY A 403 -13.66 -23.43 -21.70
CA GLY A 403 -14.44 -22.47 -20.90
C GLY A 403 -15.76 -22.05 -21.55
N PHE A 404 -15.79 -22.01 -22.89
CA PHE A 404 -16.94 -21.53 -23.65
C PHE A 404 -17.21 -22.45 -24.84
N THR A 405 -18.44 -22.96 -24.93
CA THR A 405 -18.91 -23.70 -26.09
C THR A 405 -19.86 -22.82 -26.90
N LYS A 406 -19.49 -22.49 -28.15
CA LYS A 406 -20.34 -21.69 -29.03
C LYS A 406 -21.65 -22.43 -29.32
N GLN A 407 -22.78 -21.77 -29.10
CA GLN A 407 -24.12 -22.29 -29.41
C GLN A 407 -24.62 -21.72 -30.74
N ARG A 408 -24.53 -20.40 -30.89
CA ARG A 408 -24.80 -19.65 -32.13
C ARG A 408 -23.93 -18.39 -32.15
N ASP A 409 -24.11 -17.52 -33.14
CA ASP A 409 -23.32 -16.29 -33.21
C ASP A 409 -23.47 -15.43 -31.96
N HIS A 410 -22.32 -15.13 -31.35
CA HIS A 410 -22.17 -14.34 -30.12
C HIS A 410 -22.87 -14.90 -28.87
N VAL A 411 -23.33 -16.15 -28.91
CA VAL A 411 -23.97 -16.83 -27.79
C VAL A 411 -23.18 -18.09 -27.44
N TYR A 412 -22.76 -18.16 -26.18
CA TYR A 412 -21.86 -19.17 -25.67
C TYR A 412 -22.44 -19.84 -24.43
N ARG A 413 -22.38 -21.17 -24.38
CA ARG A 413 -22.59 -21.93 -23.15
C ARG A 413 -21.31 -21.89 -22.33
N LEU A 414 -21.42 -21.52 -21.06
CA LEU A 414 -20.31 -21.53 -20.12
C LEU A 414 -20.04 -22.97 -19.67
N CYS A 415 -18.80 -23.43 -19.82
CA CYS A 415 -18.35 -24.70 -19.26
C CYS A 415 -17.95 -24.49 -17.79
N ALA A 416 -18.92 -24.69 -16.89
CA ALA A 416 -18.75 -24.42 -15.48
C ALA A 416 -19.36 -25.51 -14.60
N ASN A 417 -18.84 -25.63 -13.38
CA ASN A 417 -19.45 -26.38 -12.29
C ASN A 417 -20.59 -25.54 -11.73
N GLY A 418 -21.78 -26.14 -11.72
CA GLY A 418 -23.01 -25.48 -11.32
C GLY A 418 -24.06 -25.53 -12.44
N PRO A 419 -25.04 -24.62 -12.41
CA PRO A 419 -26.09 -24.62 -13.40
C PRO A 419 -25.60 -24.29 -14.82
N GLU A 420 -26.32 -24.78 -15.83
CA GLU A 420 -26.06 -24.34 -17.20
C GLU A 420 -26.30 -22.82 -17.33
N THR A 421 -25.25 -22.11 -17.77
CA THR A 421 -25.26 -20.67 -17.99
C THR A 421 -24.93 -20.35 -19.43
N VAL A 422 -25.70 -19.43 -20.01
CA VAL A 422 -25.47 -18.89 -21.35
C VAL A 422 -24.99 -17.45 -21.25
N VAL A 423 -23.95 -17.10 -22.00
CA VAL A 423 -23.43 -15.74 -22.15
C VAL A 423 -23.75 -15.26 -23.57
N GLU A 424 -24.53 -14.19 -23.68
CA GLU A 424 -24.86 -13.52 -24.95
C GLU A 424 -24.12 -12.18 -25.03
N LEU A 425 -23.36 -11.98 -26.10
CA LEU A 425 -22.69 -10.72 -26.39
C LEU A 425 -23.46 -9.96 -27.47
N LYS A 426 -23.95 -8.77 -27.15
CA LYS A 426 -24.65 -7.88 -28.09
C LYS A 426 -23.71 -6.78 -28.54
N HIS A 427 -23.37 -6.71 -29.82
CA HIS A 427 -22.53 -5.64 -30.34
C HIS A 427 -23.36 -4.36 -30.50
N CYS A 428 -23.00 -3.30 -29.77
CA CYS A 428 -23.67 -2.01 -29.79
C CYS A 428 -22.69 -0.92 -30.27
N PRO A 429 -22.17 -1.00 -31.51
CA PRO A 429 -21.24 0.00 -32.03
C PRO A 429 -21.95 1.36 -32.10
N GLU A 430 -21.21 2.43 -31.84
CA GLU A 430 -21.69 3.81 -32.06
C GLU A 430 -23.00 4.17 -31.34
N SER A 431 -23.30 3.50 -30.22
CA SER A 431 -24.50 3.76 -29.39
C SER A 431 -24.68 5.20 -28.91
N GLY A 432 -23.70 6.09 -29.08
CA GLY A 432 -23.75 7.48 -28.61
C GLY A 432 -23.65 7.63 -27.08
N VAL A 433 -23.56 6.53 -26.33
CA VAL A 433 -23.50 6.57 -24.85
C VAL A 433 -22.15 7.09 -24.34
N VAL A 434 -21.06 6.77 -25.04
CA VAL A 434 -19.70 7.23 -24.69
C VAL A 434 -19.51 8.64 -25.22
N GLN A 435 -19.65 9.63 -24.34
CA GLN A 435 -19.54 11.04 -24.65
C GLN A 435 -18.84 11.78 -23.51
N GLU A 436 -18.17 12.89 -23.81
CA GLU A 436 -17.52 13.75 -22.81
C GLU A 436 -18.50 14.20 -21.72
N VAL A 437 -18.00 14.28 -20.49
CA VAL A 437 -18.77 14.86 -19.38
C VAL A 437 -18.70 16.36 -19.46
N ASN A 438 -19.86 17.03 -19.41
CA ASN A 438 -19.91 18.46 -19.18
C ASN A 438 -19.54 18.71 -17.71
N PRO A 439 -18.38 19.34 -17.42
CA PRO A 439 -17.92 19.51 -16.04
C PRO A 439 -18.82 20.40 -15.18
N ASP A 440 -19.57 21.30 -15.82
CA ASP A 440 -20.46 22.25 -15.16
C ASP A 440 -21.82 21.60 -14.85
N TYR A 441 -22.24 20.63 -15.68
CA TYR A 441 -23.53 19.95 -15.57
C TYR A 441 -23.42 18.42 -15.73
N PRO A 442 -22.62 17.73 -14.89
CA PRO A 442 -22.36 16.29 -15.05
C PRO A 442 -23.64 15.44 -14.97
N HIS A 443 -24.60 15.84 -14.12
CA HIS A 443 -25.89 15.15 -13.99
C HIS A 443 -26.72 15.16 -15.29
N GLN A 444 -26.61 16.21 -16.12
CA GLN A 444 -27.32 16.26 -17.42
C GLN A 444 -26.72 15.25 -18.40
N THR A 445 -25.38 15.15 -18.45
CA THR A 445 -24.69 14.13 -19.25
C THR A 445 -25.11 12.73 -18.83
N ILE A 446 -25.13 12.44 -17.52
CA ILE A 446 -25.55 11.14 -16.99
C ILE A 446 -27.01 10.83 -17.35
N ARG A 447 -27.93 11.80 -17.21
CA ARG A 447 -29.33 11.63 -17.60
C ARG A 447 -29.46 11.28 -19.08
N ARG A 448 -28.69 11.92 -19.95
CA ARG A 448 -28.65 11.60 -21.38
C ARG A 448 -28.11 10.20 -21.64
N MET A 449 -27.01 9.81 -20.99
CA MET A 449 -26.46 8.44 -21.08
C MET A 449 -27.52 7.40 -20.69
N LYS A 450 -28.24 7.62 -19.59
CA LYS A 450 -29.32 6.71 -19.14
C LYS A 450 -30.46 6.58 -20.15
N SER A 451 -30.85 7.68 -20.81
CA SER A 451 -31.89 7.65 -21.86
C SER A 451 -31.47 6.75 -23.03
N ILE A 452 -30.21 6.86 -23.46
CA ILE A 452 -29.66 6.01 -24.53
C ILE A 452 -29.60 4.55 -24.08
N LEU A 453 -29.26 4.29 -22.83
CA LEU A 453 -29.18 2.94 -22.29
C LEU A 453 -30.54 2.25 -22.23
N SER A 454 -31.62 2.98 -21.91
CA SER A 454 -32.97 2.40 -21.92
C SER A 454 -33.43 1.93 -23.29
N GLU A 455 -32.86 2.44 -24.38
CA GLU A 455 -33.19 2.03 -25.76
C GLU A 455 -32.47 0.73 -26.19
N ASN A 456 -31.36 0.36 -25.52
CA ASN A 456 -30.51 -0.77 -25.89
C ASN A 456 -30.93 -2.12 -25.26
N GLY A 457 -32.13 -2.19 -24.67
CA GLY A 457 -32.70 -3.40 -24.06
C GLY A 457 -32.08 -3.78 -22.72
N GLN A 458 -32.63 -4.83 -22.09
CA GLN A 458 -32.13 -5.33 -20.81
C GLN A 458 -30.82 -6.12 -20.98
N ALA A 459 -29.81 -5.73 -20.21
CA ALA A 459 -28.54 -6.42 -20.05
C ALA A 459 -28.08 -6.33 -18.59
N GLN A 460 -27.20 -7.24 -18.18
CA GLN A 460 -26.65 -7.25 -16.83
C GLN A 460 -25.26 -6.61 -16.78
N GLY A 461 -24.53 -6.60 -17.89
CA GLY A 461 -23.19 -6.06 -17.97
C GLY A 461 -22.89 -5.32 -19.27
N ALA A 462 -21.82 -4.54 -19.26
CA ALA A 462 -21.36 -3.82 -20.42
C ALA A 462 -19.82 -3.77 -20.52
N LEU A 463 -19.33 -4.00 -21.74
CA LEU A 463 -17.96 -3.72 -22.13
C LEU A 463 -17.93 -2.41 -22.89
N ILE A 464 -17.10 -1.47 -22.42
CA ILE A 464 -17.10 -0.10 -22.92
C ILE A 464 -15.71 0.27 -23.39
N GLU A 465 -15.61 0.69 -24.65
CA GLU A 465 -14.40 1.27 -25.21
C GLU A 465 -14.40 2.77 -24.89
N ILE A 466 -13.33 3.22 -24.22
CA ILE A 466 -13.10 4.63 -23.92
C ILE A 466 -11.73 5.05 -24.41
N GLU A 467 -11.60 6.34 -24.69
CA GLU A 467 -10.32 6.96 -25.02
C GLU A 467 -9.28 6.78 -23.91
N HIS A 468 -8.01 6.72 -24.29
CA HIS A 468 -6.95 6.60 -23.30
C HIS A 468 -6.91 7.82 -22.38
N LYS A 469 -6.51 7.62 -21.11
CA LYS A 469 -6.40 8.69 -20.10
C LYS A 469 -5.58 9.91 -20.53
N GLU A 470 -4.71 9.75 -21.53
CA GLU A 470 -3.89 10.82 -22.09
C GLU A 470 -4.71 11.83 -22.90
N THR A 471 -5.80 11.39 -23.54
CA THR A 471 -6.79 12.25 -24.21
C THR A 471 -7.36 13.27 -23.22
N TRP A 472 -7.63 12.82 -21.99
CA TRP A 472 -8.21 13.64 -20.91
C TRP A 472 -7.18 14.42 -20.09
N ALA A 473 -5.89 14.36 -20.43
CA ALA A 473 -4.84 14.97 -19.60
C ALA A 473 -4.99 16.49 -19.45
N LYS A 474 -5.55 17.18 -20.47
CA LYS A 474 -5.81 18.63 -20.44
C LYS A 474 -7.08 18.99 -19.68
N ASN A 475 -8.11 18.15 -19.75
CA ASN A 475 -9.38 18.33 -19.04
C ASN A 475 -9.82 17.01 -18.37
N PRO A 476 -9.26 16.66 -17.21
CA PRO A 476 -9.59 15.39 -16.55
C PRO A 476 -11.05 15.26 -16.13
N LYS A 477 -11.76 16.38 -15.93
CA LYS A 477 -13.19 16.39 -15.55
C LYS A 477 -14.12 16.00 -16.70
N ALA A 478 -13.63 16.03 -17.94
CA ALA A 478 -14.38 15.57 -19.10
C ALA A 478 -14.27 14.04 -19.30
N ASP A 479 -13.36 13.36 -18.60
CA ASP A 479 -13.20 11.90 -18.68
C ASP A 479 -14.52 11.22 -18.27
N PRO A 480 -15.19 10.50 -19.18
CA PRO A 480 -16.53 10.00 -18.94
C PRO A 480 -16.57 8.72 -18.11
N LYS A 481 -15.42 8.14 -17.76
CA LYS A 481 -15.36 6.82 -17.13
C LYS A 481 -16.23 6.69 -15.87
N GLN A 482 -16.23 7.70 -15.01
CA GLN A 482 -16.98 7.67 -13.75
C GLN A 482 -18.47 7.91 -13.98
N ALA A 483 -18.82 8.87 -14.85
CA ALA A 483 -20.20 9.15 -15.24
C ALA A 483 -20.84 7.94 -15.93
N LEU A 484 -20.11 7.24 -16.81
CA LEU A 484 -20.54 6.00 -17.43
C LEU A 484 -20.78 4.91 -16.37
N ARG A 485 -19.83 4.73 -15.44
CA ARG A 485 -20.00 3.75 -14.36
C ARG A 485 -21.28 3.98 -13.56
N VAL A 486 -21.59 5.23 -13.23
CA VAL A 486 -22.83 5.61 -12.53
C VAL A 486 -24.06 5.40 -13.41
N ALA A 487 -24.06 5.89 -14.66
CA ALA A 487 -25.20 5.78 -15.57
C ALA A 487 -25.60 4.32 -15.81
N PHE A 488 -24.63 3.44 -16.06
CA PHE A 488 -24.88 2.01 -16.25
C PHE A 488 -25.34 1.32 -14.98
N ALA A 489 -24.75 1.63 -13.80
CA ALA A 489 -25.20 1.06 -12.52
C ALA A 489 -26.67 1.39 -12.23
N GLU A 490 -27.07 2.64 -12.43
CA GLU A 490 -28.47 3.06 -12.24
C GLU A 490 -29.43 2.47 -13.29
N CYS A 491 -28.90 1.89 -14.36
CA CYS A 491 -29.62 1.12 -15.37
C CYS A 491 -29.48 -0.40 -15.18
N GLY A 492 -28.97 -0.86 -14.04
CA GLY A 492 -28.87 -2.30 -13.72
C GLY A 492 -27.67 -3.02 -14.35
N GLN A 493 -26.65 -2.29 -14.82
CA GLN A 493 -25.52 -2.86 -15.56
C GLN A 493 -24.18 -2.64 -14.86
N LEU A 494 -23.42 -3.72 -14.71
CA LEU A 494 -22.00 -3.64 -14.35
C LEU A 494 -21.15 -3.26 -15.56
N THR A 495 -20.03 -2.57 -15.34
CA THR A 495 -19.19 -2.04 -16.42
C THR A 495 -17.73 -2.44 -16.27
N GLN A 496 -17.11 -2.82 -17.38
CA GLN A 496 -15.66 -2.90 -17.50
C GLN A 496 -15.19 -2.13 -18.73
N PHE A 497 -14.08 -1.40 -18.53
CA PHE A 497 -13.57 -0.44 -19.52
C PHE A 497 -12.31 -0.97 -20.19
N LEU A 498 -12.17 -0.69 -21.47
CA LEU A 498 -10.98 -0.93 -22.26
C LEU A 498 -10.78 0.23 -23.25
N HIS A 499 -9.66 0.22 -23.96
CA HIS A 499 -9.39 1.16 -25.04
C HIS A 499 -8.98 0.38 -26.29
N GLY A 500 -9.20 0.98 -27.45
CA GLY A 500 -8.77 0.46 -28.74
C GLY A 500 -7.27 0.20 -28.81
N GLN A 501 -6.84 -0.43 -29.90
CA GLN A 501 -5.43 -0.74 -30.13
C GLN A 501 -4.63 0.55 -30.25
N MET A 502 -3.56 0.67 -29.44
CA MET A 502 -2.72 1.86 -29.46
C MET A 502 -1.65 1.79 -30.55
N ASN A 503 -1.23 2.96 -31.05
CA ASN A 503 -0.08 3.06 -31.94
C ASN A 503 1.17 2.50 -31.25
N LYS A 504 1.84 1.52 -31.89
CA LYS A 504 3.03 0.79 -31.40
C LYS A 504 2.77 -0.24 -30.28
N GLU A 505 1.52 -0.51 -29.94
CA GLU A 505 1.19 -1.63 -29.05
C GLU A 505 1.37 -2.97 -29.76
N LYS A 506 1.98 -3.94 -29.07
CA LYS A 506 2.08 -5.31 -29.59
C LYS A 506 0.69 -5.94 -29.61
N GLU A 507 0.39 -6.66 -30.68
CA GLU A 507 -0.89 -7.35 -30.85
C GLU A 507 -1.26 -8.23 -29.65
N LYS A 508 -0.29 -8.99 -29.11
CA LYS A 508 -0.51 -9.82 -27.91
C LYS A 508 -0.93 -9.02 -26.67
N ASP A 509 -0.44 -7.79 -26.51
CA ASP A 509 -0.79 -6.94 -25.37
C ASP A 509 -2.22 -6.41 -25.52
N PHE A 510 -2.63 -6.06 -26.75
CA PHE A 510 -4.00 -5.70 -27.08
C PHE A 510 -4.98 -6.87 -26.84
N GLN A 511 -4.68 -8.05 -27.38
CA GLN A 511 -5.44 -9.29 -27.18
C GLN A 511 -5.64 -9.60 -25.69
N PHE A 512 -4.55 -9.53 -24.92
CA PHE A 512 -4.58 -9.74 -23.48
C PHE A 512 -5.47 -8.72 -22.75
N ARG A 513 -5.44 -7.44 -23.14
CA ARG A 513 -6.32 -6.41 -22.56
C ARG A 513 -7.80 -6.70 -22.84
N VAL A 514 -8.16 -7.02 -24.08
CA VAL A 514 -9.55 -7.30 -24.48
C VAL A 514 -10.08 -8.51 -23.69
N LYS A 515 -9.32 -9.59 -23.67
CA LYS A 515 -9.64 -10.80 -22.88
C LYS A 515 -9.81 -10.49 -21.40
N ASN A 516 -8.88 -9.73 -20.79
CA ASN A 516 -8.94 -9.43 -19.37
C ASN A 516 -10.12 -8.55 -18.99
N ALA A 517 -10.52 -7.59 -19.84
CA ALA A 517 -11.72 -6.80 -19.59
C ALA A 517 -12.98 -7.69 -19.53
N PHE A 518 -13.10 -8.66 -20.45
CA PHE A 518 -14.19 -9.63 -20.40
C PHE A 518 -14.14 -10.50 -19.14
N PHE A 519 -12.96 -11.01 -18.78
CA PHE A 519 -12.76 -11.86 -17.61
C PHE A 519 -12.95 -11.14 -16.26
N ASP A 520 -12.55 -9.87 -16.17
CA ASP A 520 -12.83 -9.04 -15.01
C ASP A 520 -14.34 -8.84 -14.83
N LEU A 521 -15.07 -8.60 -15.92
CA LEU A 521 -16.53 -8.47 -15.89
C LEU A 521 -17.20 -9.78 -15.46
N LEU A 522 -16.80 -10.92 -16.02
CA LEU A 522 -17.31 -12.23 -15.57
C LEU A 522 -17.02 -12.50 -14.09
N SER A 523 -15.83 -12.11 -13.62
CA SER A 523 -15.46 -12.22 -12.20
C SER A 523 -16.32 -11.32 -11.32
N ASP A 524 -16.77 -10.16 -11.82
CA ASP A 524 -17.71 -9.28 -11.12
C ASP A 524 -19.13 -9.88 -11.08
N PHE A 525 -19.49 -10.78 -11.99
CA PHE A 525 -20.67 -11.66 -11.87
C PHE A 525 -20.43 -12.87 -10.95
N GLY A 526 -19.27 -12.93 -10.30
CA GLY A 526 -18.87 -14.03 -9.43
C GLY A 526 -18.30 -15.23 -10.18
N ILE A 527 -18.09 -15.20 -11.48
CA ILE A 527 -17.55 -16.36 -12.20
C ILE A 527 -16.05 -16.46 -11.94
N PHE A 528 -15.59 -17.59 -11.38
CA PHE A 528 -14.18 -17.82 -11.06
C PHE A 528 -13.64 -19.09 -11.73
N THR A 529 -12.34 -19.31 -11.67
CA THR A 529 -11.75 -20.61 -12.10
C THR A 529 -12.06 -21.71 -11.07
N HIS A 530 -11.91 -22.98 -11.46
CA HIS A 530 -12.10 -24.14 -10.58
C HIS A 530 -11.31 -24.07 -9.26
N ASN A 531 -10.22 -23.30 -9.20
CA ASN A 531 -9.42 -23.11 -7.98
C ASN A 531 -10.24 -22.60 -6.78
N LEU A 532 -11.41 -21.97 -7.00
CA LEU A 532 -12.26 -21.51 -5.89
C LEU A 532 -12.84 -22.66 -5.06
N ILE A 533 -13.13 -23.82 -5.68
CA ILE A 533 -13.71 -24.97 -4.97
C ILE A 533 -12.74 -26.15 -4.84
N LYS A 534 -11.62 -26.12 -5.57
CA LYS A 534 -10.62 -27.18 -5.54
C LYS A 534 -10.05 -27.34 -4.12
N GLY A 535 -10.20 -28.53 -3.56
CA GLY A 535 -9.63 -28.90 -2.26
C GLY A 535 -10.45 -28.48 -1.04
N ARG A 536 -11.63 -27.87 -1.24
CA ARG A 536 -12.51 -27.39 -0.17
C ARG A 536 -13.53 -28.45 0.28
N THR A 537 -13.84 -28.44 1.57
CA THR A 537 -15.00 -29.08 2.23
C THR A 537 -16.25 -28.21 2.03
N LEU A 538 -17.39 -28.82 1.67
CA LEU A 538 -18.61 -28.06 1.35
C LEU A 538 -19.26 -27.39 2.57
N GLU A 539 -18.86 -27.75 3.78
CA GLU A 539 -19.55 -27.49 5.06
C GLU A 539 -18.99 -26.30 5.86
N GLU A 540 -18.25 -25.38 5.23
CA GLU A 540 -17.64 -24.23 5.91
C GLU A 540 -18.07 -22.89 5.32
N THR A 541 -18.61 -21.98 6.12
CA THR A 541 -18.91 -20.63 5.65
C THR A 541 -17.69 -19.71 5.82
N TRP A 542 -17.37 -18.95 4.77
CA TRP A 542 -16.24 -18.00 4.77
C TRP A 542 -16.73 -16.57 4.80
N LEU A 543 -16.12 -15.74 5.64
CA LEU A 543 -16.38 -14.31 5.73
C LEU A 543 -15.09 -13.51 5.57
N PHE A 544 -15.04 -12.65 4.58
CA PHE A 544 -13.94 -11.74 4.31
C PHE A 544 -14.32 -10.34 4.75
N VAL A 545 -13.46 -9.70 5.54
CA VAL A 545 -13.73 -8.39 6.15
C VAL A 545 -12.61 -7.42 5.79
N THR A 546 -12.97 -6.29 5.18
CA THR A 546 -12.06 -5.17 4.92
C THR A 546 -12.73 -3.84 5.26
N ALA A 547 -11.96 -2.75 5.27
CA ALA A 547 -12.52 -1.41 5.33
C ALA A 547 -12.04 -0.58 4.15
N ILE A 548 -12.96 0.14 3.53
CA ILE A 548 -12.70 1.05 2.42
C ILE A 548 -12.84 2.49 2.90
N ARG A 549 -11.98 3.37 2.40
CA ARG A 549 -12.07 4.82 2.65
C ARG A 549 -11.77 5.64 1.38
N PRO A 550 -12.66 5.58 0.38
CA PRO A 550 -12.59 6.43 -0.81
C PRO A 550 -12.42 7.92 -0.48
N ASN A 551 -11.75 8.65 -1.36
CA ASN A 551 -11.66 10.11 -1.27
C ASN A 551 -13.08 10.71 -1.32
N GLY A 552 -13.44 11.52 -0.32
CA GLY A 552 -14.77 12.13 -0.20
C GLY A 552 -15.61 11.53 0.94
N LEU A 553 -15.29 10.33 1.44
CA LEU A 553 -15.91 9.79 2.65
C LEU A 553 -15.15 10.25 3.91
N LYS A 554 -15.87 10.87 4.85
CA LYS A 554 -15.31 11.31 6.13
C LYS A 554 -14.84 10.12 6.99
N GLU A 555 -15.61 9.03 6.97
CA GLU A 555 -15.41 7.81 7.75
C GLU A 555 -15.21 6.60 6.83
N GLY A 556 -14.36 5.65 7.22
CA GLY A 556 -14.25 4.36 6.51
C GLY A 556 -15.52 3.53 6.68
N ARG A 557 -15.81 2.67 5.71
CA ARG A 557 -16.91 1.70 5.73
C ARG A 557 -16.35 0.29 5.82
N VAL A 558 -16.94 -0.56 6.66
CA VAL A 558 -16.66 -2.01 6.64
C VAL A 558 -17.38 -2.65 5.46
N VAL A 559 -16.70 -3.49 4.71
CA VAL A 559 -17.27 -4.27 3.61
C VAL A 559 -17.00 -5.75 3.86
N TYR A 560 -18.03 -6.55 3.62
CA TYR A 560 -18.05 -7.97 3.85
C TYR A 560 -18.23 -8.73 2.53
N ALA A 561 -17.50 -9.82 2.37
CA ALA A 561 -17.77 -10.85 1.38
C ALA A 561 -18.02 -12.18 2.08
N ARG A 562 -19.21 -12.76 1.91
CA ARG A 562 -19.55 -14.10 2.37
C ARG A 562 -19.42 -15.09 1.22
N TYR A 563 -18.81 -16.24 1.49
CA TYR A 563 -18.78 -17.36 0.58
C TYR A 563 -19.12 -18.66 1.30
N ASP A 564 -20.27 -19.24 1.00
CA ASP A 564 -20.74 -20.51 1.61
C ASP A 564 -20.37 -21.74 0.75
N GLY A 565 -19.60 -21.54 -0.33
CA GLY A 565 -19.24 -22.60 -1.29
C GLY A 565 -20.10 -22.63 -2.53
N GLN A 566 -21.33 -22.17 -2.40
CA GLN A 566 -22.22 -21.92 -3.51
C GLN A 566 -22.18 -20.42 -3.76
N HIS A 567 -22.74 -19.61 -2.87
CA HIS A 567 -23.00 -18.20 -3.09
C HIS A 567 -21.83 -17.31 -2.66
N TYR A 568 -21.44 -16.39 -3.55
CA TYR A 568 -20.58 -15.26 -3.22
C TYR A 568 -21.46 -14.01 -3.05
N LEU A 569 -21.55 -13.52 -1.81
CA LEU A 569 -22.47 -12.46 -1.41
C LEU A 569 -21.72 -11.34 -0.70
N LEU A 570 -22.30 -10.15 -0.75
CA LEU A 570 -21.72 -8.90 -0.29
C LEU A 570 -22.68 -8.15 0.59
N ARG A 571 -22.09 -7.39 1.51
CA ARG A 571 -22.76 -6.45 2.40
C ARG A 571 -21.77 -5.34 2.79
N MET A 572 -22.28 -4.18 3.18
CA MET A 572 -21.47 -3.06 3.69
C MET A 572 -22.12 -2.42 4.92
N GLU A 573 -21.30 -1.95 5.86
CA GLU A 573 -21.78 -1.18 7.01
C GLU A 573 -22.67 0.00 6.57
N GLY A 574 -23.85 0.09 7.20
CA GLY A 574 -24.84 1.14 6.93
C GLY A 574 -25.80 0.85 5.77
N ASP A 575 -25.71 -0.31 5.13
CA ASP A 575 -26.75 -0.81 4.22
C ASP A 575 -27.99 -1.32 4.98
N ASP A 576 -28.91 -1.99 4.29
CA ASP A 576 -30.12 -2.56 4.89
C ASP A 576 -29.93 -3.92 5.58
N GLY A 577 -28.71 -4.46 5.58
CA GLY A 577 -28.38 -5.71 6.25
C GLY A 577 -28.41 -6.97 5.37
N GLU A 578 -28.95 -6.87 4.15
CA GLU A 578 -29.19 -8.02 3.28
C GLU A 578 -27.96 -8.44 2.46
N TRP A 579 -27.72 -9.75 2.38
CA TRP A 579 -26.64 -10.34 1.59
C TRP A 579 -26.99 -10.39 0.09
N ARG A 580 -26.18 -9.76 -0.75
CA ARG A 580 -26.46 -9.61 -2.19
C ARG A 580 -25.33 -10.10 -3.09
N THR A 581 -25.65 -10.49 -4.32
CA THR A 581 -24.60 -10.64 -5.34
C THR A 581 -23.97 -9.28 -5.64
N LEU A 582 -22.76 -9.23 -6.21
CA LEU A 582 -22.14 -7.95 -6.59
C LEU A 582 -23.00 -7.12 -7.56
N PRO A 583 -23.60 -7.69 -8.62
CA PRO A 583 -24.57 -6.96 -9.44
C PRO A 583 -25.68 -6.31 -8.63
N ASP A 584 -26.36 -7.08 -7.78
CA ASP A 584 -27.50 -6.60 -7.00
C ASP A 584 -27.05 -5.56 -5.98
N PHE A 585 -25.93 -5.79 -5.30
CA PHE A 585 -25.35 -4.86 -4.34
C PHE A 585 -25.05 -3.50 -4.97
N ILE A 586 -24.51 -3.46 -6.19
CA ILE A 586 -24.16 -2.21 -6.88
C ILE A 586 -25.40 -1.49 -7.45
N THR A 587 -26.37 -2.24 -7.95
CA THR A 587 -27.48 -1.71 -8.76
C THR A 587 -28.76 -1.46 -7.96
N GLU A 588 -28.98 -2.16 -6.85
CA GLU A 588 -30.16 -1.99 -6.00
C GLU A 588 -30.01 -0.84 -4.99
N ALA A 589 -31.15 -0.25 -4.61
CA ALA A 589 -31.17 0.89 -3.69
C ALA A 589 -30.71 0.54 -2.27
N GLY A 590 -31.01 -0.67 -1.79
CA GLY A 590 -30.72 -1.15 -0.43
C GLY A 590 -29.24 -1.50 -0.19
N GLY A 591 -28.48 -1.79 -1.25
CA GLY A 591 -27.05 -2.10 -1.16
C GLY A 591 -26.16 -0.85 -1.12
N LEU A 592 -25.41 -0.63 -2.21
CA LEU A 592 -24.38 0.41 -2.30
C LEU A 592 -24.93 1.81 -2.01
N LYS A 593 -26.09 2.14 -2.56
CA LYS A 593 -26.69 3.48 -2.42
C LYS A 593 -26.97 3.81 -0.96
N GLN A 594 -27.65 2.93 -0.23
CA GLN A 594 -27.95 3.12 1.18
C GLN A 594 -26.68 3.19 2.04
N GLY A 595 -25.76 2.21 1.92
CA GLY A 595 -24.55 2.19 2.73
C GLY A 595 -23.61 3.38 2.48
N ARG A 596 -23.57 3.90 1.25
CA ARG A 596 -22.83 5.13 0.92
C ARG A 596 -23.46 6.37 1.55
N MET A 597 -24.79 6.43 1.58
CA MET A 597 -25.54 7.56 2.13
C MET A 597 -25.65 7.54 3.66
N ALA A 598 -25.33 6.42 4.32
CA ALA A 598 -25.31 6.30 5.77
C ALA A 598 -24.40 7.36 6.41
N LYS A 599 -24.87 7.95 7.52
CA LYS A 599 -24.18 9.01 8.28
C LYS A 599 -23.98 8.58 9.73
N GLN A 600 -23.08 9.26 10.44
CA GLN A 600 -22.82 9.05 11.88
C GLN A 600 -22.34 7.64 12.23
N LEU A 601 -21.49 7.04 11.38
CA LEU A 601 -20.98 5.71 11.66
C LEU A 601 -19.86 5.79 12.70
N SER A 602 -19.82 4.81 13.60
CA SER A 602 -18.78 4.75 14.62
C SER A 602 -17.39 4.67 14.02
N LYS A 603 -16.41 5.39 14.57
CA LYS A 603 -14.99 5.20 14.23
C LYS A 603 -14.48 3.84 14.70
N ASN A 604 -14.98 3.35 15.85
CA ASN A 604 -14.70 2.01 16.34
C ASN A 604 -15.65 1.01 15.66
N LYS A 605 -15.10 0.13 14.83
CA LYS A 605 -15.83 -0.84 14.01
C LYS A 605 -16.06 -2.18 14.70
N GLN A 606 -15.54 -2.37 15.91
CA GLN A 606 -15.72 -3.61 16.68
C GLN A 606 -17.20 -4.01 16.85
N PRO A 607 -18.14 -3.13 17.27
CA PRO A 607 -19.52 -3.55 17.51
C PRO A 607 -20.24 -4.02 16.25
N GLU A 608 -19.96 -3.38 15.12
CA GLU A 608 -20.49 -3.69 13.79
C GLU A 608 -19.96 -5.03 13.31
N ILE A 609 -18.64 -5.23 13.31
CA ILE A 609 -18.01 -6.49 12.88
C ILE A 609 -18.51 -7.67 13.73
N GLU A 610 -18.54 -7.51 15.06
CA GLU A 610 -19.02 -8.56 15.96
C GLU A 610 -20.54 -8.81 15.82
N GLN A 611 -21.35 -7.81 15.44
CA GLN A 611 -22.76 -8.04 15.12
C GLN A 611 -22.90 -8.91 13.86
N THR A 612 -22.14 -8.60 12.81
CA THR A 612 -22.20 -9.33 11.54
C THR A 612 -21.72 -10.77 11.72
N LEU A 613 -20.66 -11.00 12.49
CA LEU A 613 -20.19 -12.35 12.83
C LEU A 613 -21.28 -13.19 13.50
N LEU A 614 -21.98 -12.59 14.48
CA LEU A 614 -23.03 -13.28 15.22
C LEU A 614 -24.22 -13.61 14.32
N GLN A 615 -24.61 -12.67 13.44
CA GLN A 615 -25.68 -12.88 12.48
C GLN A 615 -25.36 -14.04 11.54
N VAL A 616 -24.14 -14.10 10.98
CA VAL A 616 -23.74 -15.21 10.09
C VAL A 616 -23.75 -16.55 10.80
N LEU A 617 -23.29 -16.61 12.06
CA LEU A 617 -23.34 -17.82 12.89
C LEU A 617 -24.76 -18.26 13.27
N GLN A 618 -25.73 -17.36 13.29
CA GLN A 618 -27.14 -17.66 13.55
C GLN A 618 -27.88 -18.12 12.30
N GLU A 619 -27.39 -17.78 11.12
CA GLU A 619 -27.98 -18.16 9.82
C GLU A 619 -27.56 -19.57 9.36
N SER A 620 -26.53 -20.16 9.97
CA SER A 620 -25.99 -21.48 9.61
C SER A 620 -25.55 -22.23 10.87
N GLU A 621 -25.55 -23.57 10.83
CA GLU A 621 -24.95 -24.42 11.87
C GLU A 621 -23.47 -24.73 11.58
N GLU A 622 -22.97 -24.38 10.39
CA GLU A 622 -21.59 -24.61 9.95
C GLU A 622 -20.56 -23.78 10.73
N ASP A 623 -19.30 -24.19 10.66
CA ASP A 623 -18.18 -23.40 11.14
C ASP A 623 -17.98 -22.15 10.27
N LEU A 624 -17.64 -21.03 10.92
CA LEU A 624 -17.38 -19.75 10.30
C LEU A 624 -15.88 -19.44 10.29
N THR A 625 -15.29 -19.47 9.09
CA THR A 625 -13.93 -18.99 8.85
C THR A 625 -13.92 -17.52 8.45
N THR A 626 -13.38 -16.67 9.31
CA THR A 626 -13.31 -15.23 9.10
C THR A 626 -11.89 -14.78 8.75
N VAL A 627 -11.73 -14.11 7.60
CA VAL A 627 -10.48 -13.52 7.13
C VAL A 627 -10.55 -12.00 7.25
N ILE A 628 -9.68 -11.39 8.07
CA ILE A 628 -9.71 -9.94 8.36
C ILE A 628 -8.39 -9.28 7.95
N GLU A 629 -8.47 -8.22 7.15
CA GLU A 629 -7.29 -7.44 6.75
C GLU A 629 -6.76 -6.54 7.87
N ARG A 630 -5.49 -6.69 8.25
CA ARG A 630 -4.88 -5.91 9.34
C ARG A 630 -4.81 -4.41 9.05
N LYS A 631 -4.32 -4.03 7.87
CA LYS A 631 -3.98 -2.63 7.54
C LYS A 631 -5.16 -1.65 7.64
N PRO A 632 -6.31 -1.87 7.00
CA PRO A 632 -7.44 -0.95 7.12
C PRO A 632 -8.02 -0.89 8.54
N PHE A 633 -7.86 -1.97 9.32
CA PHE A 633 -8.45 -2.11 10.65
C PHE A 633 -7.54 -1.75 11.81
N HIS A 634 -6.23 -1.55 11.60
CA HIS A 634 -5.28 -1.35 12.70
C HIS A 634 -5.70 -0.24 13.69
N GLN A 635 -6.38 0.81 13.21
CA GLN A 635 -6.92 1.89 14.07
C GLN A 635 -8.44 1.82 14.29
N LEU A 636 -9.16 0.99 13.53
CA LEU A 636 -10.62 0.93 13.51
C LEU A 636 -11.19 -0.24 14.30
N TYR A 637 -10.44 -1.34 14.43
CA TYR A 637 -10.85 -2.56 15.11
C TYR A 637 -9.69 -3.09 15.98
N PRO A 638 -9.63 -2.73 17.28
CA PRO A 638 -8.49 -3.03 18.14
C PRO A 638 -8.10 -4.52 18.19
N SER A 639 -9.06 -5.45 18.07
CA SER A 639 -8.80 -6.89 18.11
C SER A 639 -7.82 -7.38 17.04
N VAL A 640 -7.61 -6.65 15.94
CA VAL A 640 -6.63 -7.03 14.91
C VAL A 640 -5.17 -6.69 15.27
N GLN A 641 -4.94 -5.97 16.37
CA GLN A 641 -3.62 -5.54 16.82
C GLN A 641 -2.90 -6.66 17.56
N ASP A 642 -1.57 -6.76 17.39
CA ASP A 642 -0.76 -7.83 18.00
C ASP A 642 -0.93 -7.91 19.53
N LYS A 643 -1.04 -6.76 20.20
CA LYS A 643 -1.22 -6.66 21.66
C LYS A 643 -2.57 -7.19 22.18
N GLN A 644 -3.50 -7.55 21.30
CA GLN A 644 -4.81 -8.12 21.66
C GLN A 644 -4.89 -9.62 21.35
N MET A 645 -3.81 -10.22 20.81
CA MET A 645 -3.71 -11.65 20.45
C MET A 645 -2.57 -12.31 21.24
N THR A 646 -2.50 -12.04 22.54
CA THR A 646 -1.39 -12.50 23.39
C THR A 646 -1.44 -14.00 23.67
N ASP A 647 -2.64 -14.57 23.71
CA ASP A 647 -2.87 -15.97 24.11
C ASP A 647 -3.14 -16.89 22.92
N GLY A 648 -2.85 -16.44 21.69
CA GLY A 648 -3.25 -17.18 20.49
C GLY A 648 -4.72 -17.03 20.14
N ASP A 649 -5.47 -16.22 20.89
CA ASP A 649 -6.92 -16.07 20.73
C ASP A 649 -7.34 -14.70 20.17
N TRP A 650 -8.52 -14.65 19.57
CA TRP A 650 -9.10 -13.43 19.00
C TRP A 650 -9.97 -12.73 20.05
N TYR A 651 -9.64 -11.49 20.39
CA TYR A 651 -10.40 -10.75 21.39
C TYR A 651 -11.81 -10.40 20.89
N LEU A 652 -12.83 -10.98 21.54
CA LEU A 652 -14.25 -10.78 21.29
C LEU A 652 -14.90 -10.09 22.50
N LYS A 653 -15.54 -8.94 22.28
CA LYS A 653 -16.19 -8.18 23.35
C LYS A 653 -17.58 -8.76 23.67
N ARG A 654 -18.32 -9.23 22.66
CA ARG A 654 -19.67 -9.78 22.82
C ARG A 654 -19.66 -11.14 23.53
N PRO A 655 -20.45 -11.32 24.62
CA PRO A 655 -20.62 -12.62 25.26
C PRO A 655 -21.13 -13.71 24.31
N ASP A 656 -22.12 -13.40 23.47
CA ASP A 656 -22.77 -14.39 22.60
C ASP A 656 -21.80 -15.01 21.58
N LEU A 657 -20.87 -14.22 21.05
CA LEU A 657 -19.80 -14.72 20.18
C LEU A 657 -18.81 -15.61 20.93
N ARG A 658 -18.51 -15.28 22.19
CA ARG A 658 -17.65 -16.11 23.02
C ARG A 658 -18.29 -17.47 23.31
N MET A 659 -19.61 -17.55 23.42
CA MET A 659 -20.33 -18.82 23.53
C MET A 659 -20.27 -19.66 22.24
N GLN A 660 -20.03 -19.03 21.10
CA GLN A 660 -19.88 -19.69 19.78
C GLN A 660 -18.40 -19.88 19.38
N ARG A 661 -17.46 -19.78 20.33
CA ARG A 661 -16.02 -19.76 20.04
C ARG A 661 -15.55 -20.99 19.26
N ASP A 662 -16.12 -22.15 19.56
CA ASP A 662 -15.76 -23.45 18.94
C ASP A 662 -16.10 -23.52 17.45
N ARG A 663 -17.02 -22.69 16.97
CA ARG A 663 -17.40 -22.58 15.56
C ARG A 663 -16.70 -21.44 14.82
N LEU A 664 -15.81 -20.71 15.50
CA LEU A 664 -15.18 -19.50 14.97
C LEU A 664 -13.70 -19.72 14.69
N ARG A 665 -13.32 -19.59 13.42
CA ARG A 665 -11.94 -19.62 12.95
C ARG A 665 -11.53 -18.23 12.46
N PHE A 666 -10.41 -17.69 12.92
CA PHE A 666 -9.94 -16.36 12.48
C PHE A 666 -8.61 -16.46 11.75
N ILE A 667 -8.51 -15.83 10.58
CA ILE A 667 -7.25 -15.59 9.89
C ILE A 667 -7.04 -14.08 9.77
N ARG A 668 -5.98 -13.57 10.41
CA ARG A 668 -5.52 -12.23 10.14
C ARG A 668 -4.66 -12.23 8.88
N LEU A 669 -5.02 -11.39 7.93
CA LEU A 669 -4.30 -11.17 6.69
C LEU A 669 -3.49 -9.89 6.79
N THR A 670 -2.16 -9.98 6.61
CA THR A 670 -1.24 -8.85 6.64
C THR A 670 -0.48 -8.73 5.31
N LYS A 671 -0.35 -7.50 4.80
CA LYS A 671 0.34 -7.18 3.53
C LYS A 671 1.09 -5.84 3.60
N ASP A 672 1.79 -5.50 2.54
CA ASP A 672 2.57 -4.26 2.37
C ASP A 672 3.66 -4.07 3.45
N SER A 673 3.84 -2.84 3.95
CA SER A 673 4.89 -2.44 4.90
C SER A 673 4.86 -3.16 6.25
N TYR A 674 3.78 -3.89 6.56
CA TYR A 674 3.71 -4.70 7.76
C TYR A 674 4.40 -6.07 7.58
N VAL A 675 4.63 -6.51 6.34
CA VAL A 675 5.39 -7.71 6.01
C VAL A 675 6.83 -7.32 5.69
N PRO A 676 7.85 -7.97 6.27
CA PRO A 676 9.24 -7.64 5.99
C PRO A 676 9.63 -7.95 4.54
N GLY A 677 10.76 -7.40 4.10
CA GLY A 677 11.40 -7.85 2.86
C GLY A 677 11.76 -9.34 2.91
N TYR A 678 12.17 -9.92 1.78
CA TYR A 678 12.55 -11.33 1.74
C TYR A 678 13.63 -11.62 0.70
N HIS A 679 14.28 -12.77 0.87
CA HIS A 679 15.09 -13.48 -0.11
C HIS A 679 14.55 -14.91 -0.31
N ASN A 680 14.42 -15.32 -1.56
CA ASN A 680 13.91 -16.62 -1.95
C ASN A 680 15.09 -17.51 -2.39
N ASP A 681 15.40 -18.52 -1.58
CA ASP A 681 16.50 -19.45 -1.83
C ASP A 681 15.97 -20.74 -2.46
N VAL A 682 16.36 -20.97 -3.71
CA VAL A 682 15.94 -22.15 -4.47
C VAL A 682 17.20 -22.91 -4.89
N PRO A 683 17.31 -24.21 -4.55
CA PRO A 683 18.46 -25.04 -4.91
C PRO A 683 18.84 -24.92 -6.38
N GLY A 684 20.12 -24.64 -6.65
CA GLY A 684 20.66 -24.49 -8.01
C GLY A 684 20.30 -23.18 -8.71
N LYS A 685 19.72 -22.20 -8.01
CA LYS A 685 19.42 -20.87 -8.54
C LYS A 685 19.92 -19.77 -7.61
N ASP A 686 20.70 -18.84 -8.15
CA ASP A 686 21.18 -17.68 -7.38
C ASP A 686 20.03 -16.77 -6.90
N TYR A 687 19.00 -16.61 -7.75
CA TYR A 687 17.83 -15.78 -7.51
C TYR A 687 16.59 -16.39 -8.17
N SER A 688 15.45 -16.39 -7.46
CA SER A 688 14.22 -16.98 -7.97
C SER A 688 12.95 -16.22 -7.59
N PHE A 689 11.99 -16.19 -8.52
CA PHE A 689 10.61 -15.74 -8.29
C PHE A 689 9.64 -16.91 -8.09
N THR A 690 10.15 -18.11 -7.76
CA THR A 690 9.30 -19.29 -7.49
C THR A 690 8.32 -18.97 -6.36
N ALA A 691 7.03 -19.06 -6.67
CA ALA A 691 5.93 -18.93 -5.71
C ALA A 691 5.90 -20.12 -4.74
N GLY A 692 5.25 -19.93 -3.59
CA GLY A 692 5.07 -21.00 -2.61
C GLY A 692 4.40 -20.53 -1.34
N LEU A 693 4.03 -21.50 -0.50
CA LEU A 693 3.55 -21.28 0.86
C LEU A 693 4.63 -21.72 1.84
N PHE A 694 4.87 -20.91 2.86
CA PHE A 694 5.91 -21.14 3.85
C PHE A 694 5.36 -20.94 5.26
N LEU A 695 5.97 -21.60 6.24
CA LEU A 695 5.59 -21.56 7.65
C LEU A 695 6.81 -21.14 8.48
N SER A 696 6.63 -20.14 9.35
CA SER A 696 7.60 -19.78 10.39
C SER A 696 7.43 -20.63 11.65
N SER A 697 8.45 -20.64 12.48
CA SER A 697 8.45 -21.31 13.79
C SER A 697 7.36 -20.81 14.74
N ASP A 698 6.91 -19.56 14.58
CA ASP A 698 5.80 -18.94 15.34
C ASP A 698 4.40 -19.29 14.80
N ARG A 699 4.30 -20.27 13.89
CA ARG A 699 3.05 -20.72 13.24
C ARG A 699 2.37 -19.67 12.34
N THR A 700 3.12 -18.67 11.89
CA THR A 700 2.66 -17.73 10.88
C THR A 700 2.94 -18.25 9.47
N TYR A 701 1.98 -18.13 8.57
CA TYR A 701 2.13 -18.57 7.19
C TYR A 701 2.45 -17.40 6.27
N TYR A 702 3.34 -17.64 5.31
CA TYR A 702 3.79 -16.67 4.32
C TYR A 702 3.51 -17.19 2.92
N SER A 703 2.66 -16.48 2.19
CA SER A 703 2.16 -16.82 0.87
C SER A 703 2.88 -15.97 -0.17
N LEU A 704 3.88 -16.53 -0.84
CA LEU A 704 4.63 -15.85 -1.90
C LEU A 704 3.95 -16.07 -3.25
N GLY A 705 3.48 -14.98 -3.85
CA GLY A 705 2.85 -15.01 -5.17
C GLY A 705 3.82 -15.27 -6.33
N GLY A 706 3.27 -15.60 -7.50
CA GLY A 706 4.04 -15.71 -8.75
C GLY A 706 4.08 -14.37 -9.47
N LYS A 707 5.12 -14.12 -10.28
CA LYS A 707 5.15 -12.91 -11.11
C LYS A 707 4.19 -13.02 -12.31
N PRO A 708 3.34 -12.01 -12.56
CA PRO A 708 2.54 -11.95 -13.78
C PRO A 708 3.41 -12.02 -15.04
N ASP A 709 2.90 -12.62 -16.11
CA ASP A 709 3.62 -12.76 -17.39
C ASP A 709 4.06 -11.40 -17.95
N THR A 710 3.23 -10.36 -17.77
CA THR A 710 3.51 -8.96 -18.16
C THR A 710 4.67 -8.31 -17.41
N HIS A 711 5.12 -8.90 -16.30
CA HIS A 711 6.17 -8.38 -15.41
C HIS A 711 7.35 -9.35 -15.25
N GLN A 712 7.44 -10.38 -16.10
CA GLN A 712 8.57 -11.33 -16.10
C GLN A 712 9.83 -10.67 -16.67
N LEU A 713 10.57 -10.03 -15.78
CA LEU A 713 11.97 -9.68 -15.99
C LEU A 713 12.84 -10.80 -15.40
N ALA A 714 14.04 -10.99 -15.96
CA ALA A 714 14.96 -12.00 -15.43
C ALA A 714 15.25 -11.72 -13.95
N ALA A 715 15.30 -12.76 -13.12
CA ALA A 715 15.61 -12.66 -11.69
C ALA A 715 16.95 -11.96 -11.40
N ARG A 716 17.85 -11.98 -12.39
CA ARG A 716 19.16 -11.33 -12.36
C ARG A 716 19.13 -9.85 -12.72
N PHE A 717 18.00 -9.27 -13.15
CA PHE A 717 17.93 -7.85 -13.48
C PHE A 717 18.07 -6.98 -12.23
N THR A 718 18.95 -6.00 -12.34
CA THR A 718 19.27 -4.99 -11.34
C THR A 718 18.67 -3.64 -11.72
N LYS A 719 18.45 -2.76 -10.75
CA LYS A 719 18.01 -1.39 -11.02
C LYS A 719 19.06 -0.63 -11.81
N ALA A 720 20.35 -0.83 -11.51
CA ALA A 720 21.45 -0.18 -12.21
C ALA A 720 21.45 -0.38 -13.73
N THR A 721 21.19 -1.60 -14.22
CA THR A 721 21.16 -1.89 -15.67
C THR A 721 19.82 -1.58 -16.33
N ASN A 722 18.75 -1.42 -15.55
CA ASN A 722 17.40 -1.19 -16.07
C ASN A 722 16.70 -0.06 -15.30
N PRO A 723 17.27 1.16 -15.23
CA PRO A 723 16.75 2.24 -14.40
C PRO A 723 15.32 2.63 -14.78
N LYS A 724 14.98 2.57 -16.08
CA LYS A 724 13.64 2.89 -16.60
C LYS A 724 12.65 1.73 -16.57
N LYS A 725 13.06 0.50 -16.24
CA LYS A 725 12.14 -0.64 -16.13
C LYS A 725 11.67 -0.83 -14.68
N PRO A 726 10.36 -1.00 -14.44
CA PRO A 726 9.89 -1.35 -13.12
C PRO A 726 10.40 -2.74 -12.73
N LEU A 727 10.91 -2.89 -11.50
CA LEU A 727 11.36 -4.17 -10.95
C LEU A 727 10.42 -4.61 -9.82
N PRO A 728 9.14 -4.92 -10.11
CA PRO A 728 8.21 -5.35 -9.08
C PRO A 728 8.69 -6.67 -8.49
N GLN A 729 8.49 -6.85 -7.19
CA GLN A 729 8.74 -8.11 -6.51
C GLN A 729 7.45 -8.92 -6.43
N PRO A 730 7.52 -10.26 -6.45
CA PRO A 730 6.34 -11.06 -6.14
C PRO A 730 5.79 -10.69 -4.77
N ASN A 731 4.47 -10.61 -4.67
CA ASN A 731 3.82 -10.14 -3.46
C ASN A 731 3.82 -11.25 -2.39
N LEU A 732 4.40 -10.93 -1.25
CA LEU A 732 4.40 -11.73 -0.05
C LEU A 732 3.24 -11.29 0.84
N MET A 733 2.43 -12.25 1.26
CA MET A 733 1.29 -12.04 2.16
C MET A 733 1.47 -12.91 3.39
N GLU A 734 1.15 -12.39 4.55
CA GLU A 734 1.15 -13.10 5.82
C GLU A 734 -0.28 -13.51 6.17
N PHE A 735 -0.47 -14.79 6.51
CA PHE A 735 -1.68 -15.34 7.09
C PHE A 735 -1.36 -15.84 8.49
N LEU A 736 -2.05 -15.28 9.47
CA LEU A 736 -1.95 -15.71 10.86
C LEU A 736 -3.28 -16.33 11.28
N PRO A 737 -3.37 -17.66 11.41
CA PRO A 737 -4.47 -18.32 12.09
C PRO A 737 -4.46 -17.98 13.58
N VAL A 738 -5.63 -17.61 14.11
CA VAL A 738 -5.85 -17.21 15.51
C VAL A 738 -7.08 -17.95 16.02
N GLY A 739 -7.04 -18.38 17.28
CA GLY A 739 -8.11 -19.12 17.94
C GLY A 739 -7.92 -20.63 17.99
N HIS A 740 -9.03 -21.33 18.21
CA HIS A 740 -9.08 -22.78 18.26
C HIS A 740 -9.15 -23.36 16.85
N TRP A 741 -8.15 -24.17 16.51
CA TRP A 741 -8.05 -24.90 15.25
C TRP A 741 -7.77 -26.36 15.56
N GLU A 742 -8.44 -27.25 14.86
CA GLU A 742 -8.11 -28.67 14.89
C GLU A 742 -6.75 -28.95 14.24
N THR A 743 -6.19 -30.12 14.54
CA THR A 743 -4.86 -30.50 14.03
C THR A 743 -4.86 -30.53 12.50
N GLY A 744 -4.07 -29.66 11.88
CA GLY A 744 -3.91 -29.55 10.43
C GLY A 744 -5.02 -28.76 9.73
N GLU A 745 -6.08 -28.34 10.42
CA GLU A 745 -7.16 -27.52 9.87
C GLU A 745 -6.63 -26.18 9.35
N ALA A 746 -5.92 -25.44 10.20
CA ALA A 746 -5.37 -24.13 9.84
C ALA A 746 -4.45 -24.18 8.60
N GLU A 747 -3.65 -25.25 8.46
CA GLU A 747 -2.81 -25.44 7.29
C GLU A 747 -3.64 -25.60 6.01
N LYS A 748 -4.69 -26.45 6.05
CA LYS A 748 -5.60 -26.65 4.91
C LYS A 748 -6.31 -25.35 4.53
N THR A 749 -6.80 -24.60 5.52
CA THR A 749 -7.48 -23.32 5.33
C THR A 749 -6.55 -22.30 4.67
N VAL A 750 -5.30 -22.21 5.12
CA VAL A 750 -4.30 -21.30 4.52
C VAL A 750 -3.86 -21.77 3.13
N GLN A 751 -3.73 -23.08 2.91
CA GLN A 751 -3.49 -23.63 1.56
C GLN A 751 -4.62 -23.23 0.61
N GLN A 752 -5.88 -23.29 1.06
CA GLN A 752 -7.04 -22.85 0.29
C GLN A 752 -6.97 -21.35 -0.04
N LEU A 753 -6.60 -20.50 0.92
CA LEU A 753 -6.40 -19.07 0.68
C LEU A 753 -5.28 -18.79 -0.33
N HIS A 754 -4.18 -19.55 -0.28
CA HIS A 754 -3.12 -19.48 -1.29
C HIS A 754 -3.65 -19.85 -2.68
N LEU A 755 -4.45 -20.92 -2.81
CA LEU A 755 -5.12 -21.31 -4.05
C LEU A 755 -6.09 -20.25 -4.56
N TRP A 756 -6.86 -19.63 -3.68
CA TRP A 756 -7.85 -18.61 -4.03
C TRP A 756 -7.23 -17.33 -4.60
N ARG A 757 -5.94 -17.07 -4.36
CA ARG A 757 -5.21 -16.02 -5.07
C ARG A 757 -5.02 -16.35 -6.56
N ARG A 758 -5.27 -17.58 -7.02
CA ARG A 758 -5.27 -17.97 -8.43
C ARG A 758 -6.67 -18.29 -8.96
N ALA A 759 -7.71 -17.99 -8.19
CA ALA A 759 -9.08 -18.24 -8.61
C ALA A 759 -9.62 -17.21 -9.62
N ASN A 760 -8.93 -16.08 -9.82
CA ASN A 760 -9.36 -15.03 -10.75
C ASN A 760 -9.15 -15.44 -12.22
N LEU A 761 -10.12 -15.15 -13.08
CA LEU A 761 -10.09 -15.50 -14.51
C LEU A 761 -8.98 -14.76 -15.30
N GLY A 762 -8.74 -13.48 -14.99
CA GLY A 762 -7.83 -12.61 -15.73
C GLY A 762 -6.34 -12.83 -15.43
N TYR A 763 -6.02 -13.61 -14.40
CA TYR A 763 -4.65 -13.75 -13.90
C TYR A 763 -4.22 -15.22 -13.85
N LYS A 764 -3.22 -15.55 -14.67
CA LYS A 764 -2.57 -16.87 -14.64
C LYS A 764 -1.81 -17.13 -13.32
N HIS A 765 -1.39 -16.06 -12.64
CA HIS A 765 -0.58 -16.07 -11.43
C HIS A 765 -1.35 -15.54 -10.23
N HIS A 766 -0.75 -15.63 -9.04
CA HIS A 766 -1.36 -15.15 -7.80
C HIS A 766 -1.68 -13.66 -7.86
N THR A 767 -2.93 -13.31 -7.58
CA THR A 767 -3.36 -11.96 -7.23
C THR A 767 -2.79 -11.56 -5.86
N ASN A 768 -2.89 -10.26 -5.54
CA ASN A 768 -2.47 -9.76 -4.25
C ASN A 768 -3.32 -10.37 -3.14
N ASP A 769 -4.64 -10.39 -3.32
CA ASP A 769 -5.61 -10.88 -2.35
C ASP A 769 -6.31 -12.16 -2.87
N PRO A 770 -6.78 -13.06 -2.00
CA PRO A 770 -7.68 -14.15 -2.40
C PRO A 770 -8.89 -13.63 -3.19
N SER A 771 -9.38 -14.36 -4.19
CA SER A 771 -10.42 -13.88 -5.11
C SER A 771 -11.64 -13.23 -4.44
N PRO A 772 -12.25 -13.80 -3.38
CA PRO A 772 -13.37 -13.16 -2.70
C PRO A 772 -13.02 -11.75 -2.17
N LEU A 773 -11.88 -11.61 -1.51
CA LEU A 773 -11.40 -10.32 -1.00
C LEU A 773 -11.01 -9.37 -2.14
N HIS A 774 -10.36 -9.88 -3.18
CA HIS A 774 -9.93 -9.10 -4.33
C HIS A 774 -11.11 -8.44 -5.07
N ARG A 775 -12.29 -9.07 -5.06
CA ARG A 775 -13.50 -8.54 -5.69
C ARG A 775 -14.14 -7.37 -4.93
N LEU A 776 -13.81 -7.17 -3.65
CA LEU A 776 -14.24 -5.97 -2.92
C LEU A 776 -13.68 -4.67 -3.52
N ASN A 777 -12.58 -4.74 -4.28
CA ASN A 777 -12.07 -3.59 -5.03
C ASN A 777 -13.06 -3.05 -6.07
N THR A 778 -13.97 -3.88 -6.60
CA THR A 778 -15.01 -3.41 -7.52
C THR A 778 -16.02 -2.52 -6.79
N VAL A 779 -16.38 -2.85 -5.53
CA VAL A 779 -17.22 -1.99 -4.69
C VAL A 779 -16.59 -0.60 -4.50
N GLU A 780 -15.29 -0.55 -4.20
CA GLU A 780 -14.56 0.71 -4.05
C GLU A 780 -14.63 1.58 -5.32
N LYS A 781 -14.43 1.00 -6.52
CA LYS A 781 -14.52 1.71 -7.81
C LYS A 781 -15.88 2.37 -8.04
N TYR A 782 -16.96 1.71 -7.64
CA TYR A 782 -18.31 2.26 -7.78
C TYR A 782 -18.58 3.34 -6.75
N ILE A 783 -18.14 3.19 -5.51
CA ILE A 783 -18.27 4.25 -4.49
C ILE A 783 -17.52 5.51 -4.94
N GLU A 784 -16.28 5.37 -5.41
CA GLU A 784 -15.53 6.50 -5.95
C GLU A 784 -16.29 7.20 -7.10
N ALA A 785 -16.87 6.43 -8.02
CA ALA A 785 -17.63 6.99 -9.14
C ALA A 785 -18.86 7.79 -8.67
N PHE A 786 -19.65 7.25 -7.76
CA PHE A 786 -20.81 7.94 -7.19
C PHE A 786 -20.40 9.19 -6.40
N LEU A 787 -19.32 9.13 -5.63
CA LEU A 787 -18.83 10.29 -4.87
C LEU A 787 -18.27 11.40 -5.77
N GLU A 788 -17.65 11.05 -6.89
CA GLU A 788 -17.13 12.02 -7.85
C GLU A 788 -18.28 12.75 -8.57
N VAL A 789 -19.35 12.03 -8.89
CA VAL A 789 -20.56 12.59 -9.53
C VAL A 789 -21.42 13.41 -8.56
N ASP A 790 -21.52 13.00 -7.30
CA ASP A 790 -22.37 13.67 -6.29
C ASP A 790 -21.74 14.94 -5.71
N GLN A 791 -20.49 15.27 -6.03
CA GLN A 791 -19.88 16.52 -5.59
C GLN A 791 -20.62 17.71 -6.18
N PRO A 792 -21.13 18.65 -5.36
CA PRO A 792 -21.76 19.85 -5.88
C PRO A 792 -20.76 20.62 -6.74
N GLY A 793 -21.21 21.10 -7.89
CA GLY A 793 -20.46 22.09 -8.67
C GLY A 793 -20.14 23.32 -7.80
N PRO A 794 -19.13 24.12 -8.18
CA PRO A 794 -18.65 25.25 -7.38
C PRO A 794 -19.69 26.34 -7.05
N ASP A 795 -20.92 26.22 -7.53
CA ASP A 795 -22.01 27.19 -7.32
C ASP A 795 -23.15 26.67 -6.39
N LYS A 796 -22.82 25.89 -5.35
CA LYS A 796 -23.74 25.60 -4.24
C LYS A 796 -23.16 25.91 -2.87
#